data_AF-A0A8H5P436-F1
#
_entry.id   AF-A0A8H5P436-F1
#
_cell.length_a   1.000
_cell.length_b   1.000
_cell.length_c   1.000
_cell.angle_alpha   90.00
_cell.angle_beta   90.00
_cell.angle_gamma   90.00
#
_symmetry.space_group_name_H-M   'P 1'
#
loop_
_entity.id
_entity.type
_entity.pdbx_description
1 polymer ?
#
loop_
_entity_poly.entity_id
_entity_poly.type
_entity_poly.pdbx_seq_one_letter_code
_entity_poly.pdbx_strand_id
1 'polypeptide(L)'
;MGFRVIIAGGSVAGLSVANMLEQFDIDYVLLEAYPQIAPQVGASIGILPNGFRILDQLGCFEPILDIAGDCRYTIGGMYGPDGLPLAATSSTSLSVHFEKRVGYPSIFIDRQMLLQVLYKNLKHKDRVLTKKRVTRVELVQGGVQAYTQDGSVYEGDIIVGADGIHSVVRDEMWRLGKQQSPGYFPEDENSRVPVSTRCIFGISKRPSALGYRSQQMVVGDGHAYLIIAAPGDRTYWFLFDGLPKTMRGKDISKYTKADEEGLVKEHHGDHITRDVTFGELYDRKIMSTLVPLEEYVFDRWHYKRIVTIGDSAHKIDPASGQGGNGAMESAALLVNALVRQLKLSPEGLSVSQIDTALSEVHALRYERAKSLVEQAHSLQMMISQRFPFARFIFKPLVSLFGPDAFIDIVTPICCEATRIQGIPVPKRPHFVPFEDELPAKPIKGGLARRVPWVLATGTLGLSLFAALKNKDIGSGTGVLYNVLQQWGAGGLLGKIVGQTSTAGLISLVPVLSSWLIEGSRRGNSLNPLSWTTVYSLIYSLIGPSSVLPFFCLSSVLFSTKSTIHRPVDPKMAKSVVPGVLLGYVAPTVAALLPIRDSKLRHYVGATANNGQQKADTKVEDRPINYAPPSELQVYTNEDVTPLKFSHGIALALCLAAPVVAKTVSTTDWTLSAISQVAPFGSNTGTISAASSLAYSLYAVWELRSLGFVRTKQAVTGGLTSLGVLGLAGPGAMIAGVDYWREHVISSLSPDTGLL
;
A
#
# COMPACT_ATOMS: atom_id res chain seq x y z
N MET A 1 15.41 14.82 -41.34
CA MET A 1 16.36 14.30 -40.31
C MET A 1 15.51 13.88 -39.12
N GLY A 2 15.80 12.75 -38.48
CA GLY A 2 15.02 12.27 -37.33
C GLY A 2 15.34 13.04 -36.04
N PHE A 3 14.42 13.01 -35.08
CA PHE A 3 14.58 13.64 -33.77
C PHE A 3 15.68 12.97 -32.95
N ARG A 4 16.59 13.75 -32.37
CA ARG A 4 17.79 13.25 -31.65
C ARG A 4 17.88 13.76 -30.21
N VAL A 5 18.14 12.84 -29.29
CA VAL A 5 18.30 13.12 -27.85
C VAL A 5 19.76 13.01 -27.42
N ILE A 6 20.33 14.08 -26.84
CA ILE A 6 21.61 14.01 -26.13
C ILE A 6 21.33 13.57 -24.69
N ILE A 7 22.04 12.56 -24.20
CA ILE A 7 21.94 12.08 -22.80
C ILE A 7 23.29 12.35 -22.13
N ALA A 8 23.32 13.24 -21.14
CA ALA A 8 24.51 13.51 -20.35
C ALA A 8 24.52 12.60 -19.11
N GLY A 9 25.43 11.63 -19.08
CA GLY A 9 25.62 10.68 -17.98
C GLY A 9 25.04 9.28 -18.27
N GLY A 10 25.89 8.26 -18.17
CA GLY A 10 25.58 6.84 -18.22
C GLY A 10 25.18 6.26 -16.86
N SER A 11 24.39 7.02 -16.10
CA SER A 11 23.80 6.55 -14.84
C SER A 11 22.63 5.59 -15.10
N VAL A 12 21.98 5.10 -14.03
CA VAL A 12 20.73 4.32 -14.14
C VAL A 12 19.70 5.11 -14.95
N ALA A 13 19.53 6.41 -14.69
CA ALA A 13 18.61 7.27 -15.43
C ALA A 13 18.97 7.33 -16.93
N GLY A 14 20.24 7.60 -17.25
CA GLY A 14 20.67 7.80 -18.64
C GLY A 14 20.63 6.53 -19.48
N LEU A 15 21.10 5.40 -18.92
CA LEU A 15 20.99 4.10 -19.60
C LEU A 15 19.54 3.63 -19.73
N SER A 16 18.66 3.95 -18.78
CA SER A 16 17.23 3.68 -18.92
C SER A 16 16.61 4.50 -20.06
N VAL A 17 16.93 5.79 -20.18
CA VAL A 17 16.47 6.62 -21.31
C VAL A 17 16.96 6.01 -22.63
N ALA A 18 18.24 5.68 -22.76
CA ALA A 18 18.79 5.07 -23.97
C ALA A 18 18.06 3.78 -24.35
N ASN A 19 17.85 2.87 -23.38
CA ASN A 19 17.13 1.62 -23.60
C ASN A 19 15.69 1.86 -24.07
N MET A 20 15.00 2.84 -23.49
CA MET A 20 13.62 3.16 -23.84
C MET A 20 13.53 3.84 -25.22
N LEU A 21 14.45 4.74 -25.58
CA LEU A 21 14.47 5.39 -26.90
C LEU A 21 14.68 4.38 -28.04
N GLU A 22 15.50 3.35 -27.84
CA GLU A 22 15.68 2.26 -28.82
C GLU A 22 14.40 1.46 -29.07
N GLN A 23 13.46 1.40 -28.13
CA GLN A 23 12.18 0.70 -28.33
C GLN A 23 11.22 1.48 -29.24
N PHE A 24 11.51 2.76 -29.50
CA PHE A 24 10.71 3.65 -30.35
C PHE A 24 11.50 4.20 -31.53
N ASP A 25 12.67 3.62 -31.84
CA ASP A 25 13.56 4.04 -32.94
C ASP A 25 13.91 5.54 -32.91
N ILE A 26 14.02 6.14 -31.72
CA ILE A 26 14.43 7.55 -31.55
C ILE A 26 15.96 7.62 -31.46
N ASP A 27 16.57 8.52 -32.22
CA ASP A 27 18.03 8.66 -32.23
C ASP A 27 18.56 9.29 -30.94
N TYR A 28 19.75 8.89 -30.52
CA TYR A 28 20.37 9.42 -29.32
C TYR A 28 21.90 9.36 -29.34
N VAL A 29 22.52 10.12 -28.46
CA VAL A 29 23.92 9.96 -28.08
C VAL A 29 24.06 10.09 -26.57
N LEU A 30 24.71 9.12 -25.94
CA LEU A 30 24.96 9.10 -24.50
C LEU A 30 26.42 9.47 -24.24
N LEU A 31 26.64 10.52 -23.46
CA LEU A 31 27.94 11.07 -23.12
C LEU A 31 28.25 10.75 -21.66
N GLU A 32 29.12 9.76 -21.43
CA GLU A 32 29.57 9.34 -20.10
C GLU A 32 30.92 9.96 -19.76
N ALA A 33 31.04 10.56 -18.59
CA ALA A 33 32.24 11.25 -18.15
C ALA A 33 33.39 10.30 -17.82
N TYR A 34 33.11 9.14 -17.24
CA TYR A 34 34.11 8.15 -16.85
C TYR A 34 34.63 7.34 -18.05
N PRO A 35 35.83 6.73 -17.94
CA PRO A 35 36.37 5.82 -18.96
C PRO A 35 35.61 4.52 -19.16
N GLN A 36 34.80 4.12 -18.18
CA GLN A 36 34.04 2.87 -18.18
C GLN A 36 32.57 3.19 -17.90
N ILE A 37 31.65 2.54 -18.62
CA ILE A 37 30.20 2.77 -18.50
C ILE A 37 29.60 2.24 -17.20
N ALA A 38 30.18 1.16 -16.66
CA ALA A 38 29.75 0.54 -15.42
C ALA A 38 30.94 0.43 -14.45
N PRO A 39 31.39 1.54 -13.85
CA PRO A 39 32.51 1.53 -12.91
C PRO A 39 32.07 1.03 -11.52
N GLN A 40 32.98 0.37 -10.78
CA GLN A 40 32.73 -0.11 -9.41
C GLN A 40 32.95 0.99 -8.37
N VAL A 41 32.14 2.05 -8.45
CA VAL A 41 32.22 3.25 -7.56
C VAL A 41 31.04 3.39 -6.60
N GLY A 42 30.02 2.54 -6.70
CA GLY A 42 28.92 2.45 -5.73
C GLY A 42 28.88 1.08 -5.06
N ALA A 43 28.21 0.98 -3.90
CA ALA A 43 27.94 -0.30 -3.26
C ALA A 43 26.81 -1.04 -4.00
N SER A 44 25.58 -0.94 -3.50
CA SER A 44 24.42 -1.66 -4.05
C SER A 44 23.30 -0.74 -4.48
N ILE A 45 22.35 -1.32 -5.22
CA ILE A 45 21.08 -0.73 -5.56
C ILE A 45 19.95 -1.70 -5.20
N GLY A 46 18.95 -1.20 -4.48
CA GLY A 46 17.70 -1.92 -4.26
C GLY A 46 16.77 -1.69 -5.45
N ILE A 47 16.39 -2.76 -6.14
CA ILE A 47 15.42 -2.75 -7.23
C ILE A 47 14.11 -3.24 -6.64
N LEU A 48 13.10 -2.37 -6.67
CA LEU A 48 11.78 -2.59 -6.09
C LEU A 48 10.77 -2.89 -7.21
N PRO A 49 9.56 -3.38 -6.88
CA PRO A 49 8.58 -3.78 -7.88
C PRO A 49 8.25 -2.70 -8.92
N ASN A 50 8.27 -1.41 -8.55
CA ASN A 50 8.08 -0.31 -9.49
C ASN A 50 9.22 -0.20 -10.53
N GLY A 51 10.47 -0.39 -10.11
CA GLY A 51 11.60 -0.46 -11.03
C GLY A 51 11.57 -1.73 -11.88
N PHE A 52 11.26 -2.88 -11.28
CA PHE A 52 11.18 -4.14 -12.02
C PHE A 52 10.08 -4.17 -13.07
N ARG A 53 8.93 -3.55 -12.82
CA ARG A 53 7.87 -3.39 -13.83
C ARG A 53 8.40 -2.73 -15.11
N ILE A 54 9.27 -1.72 -14.98
CA ILE A 54 9.91 -1.05 -16.12
C ILE A 54 11.01 -1.93 -16.74
N LEU A 55 11.84 -2.55 -15.93
CA LEU A 55 12.94 -3.41 -16.41
C LEU A 55 12.42 -4.66 -17.13
N ASP A 56 11.26 -5.19 -16.74
CA ASP A 56 10.61 -6.33 -17.42
C ASP A 56 10.12 -5.93 -18.82
N GLN A 57 9.56 -4.72 -18.97
CA GLN A 57 9.22 -4.17 -20.29
C GLN A 57 10.45 -4.02 -21.21
N LEU A 58 11.63 -3.81 -20.63
CA LEU A 58 12.90 -3.67 -21.36
C LEU A 58 13.63 -5.01 -21.56
N GLY A 59 13.10 -6.14 -21.05
CA GLY A 59 13.76 -7.45 -21.11
C GLY A 59 14.94 -7.60 -20.14
N CYS A 60 15.10 -6.70 -19.18
CA CYS A 60 16.21 -6.68 -18.22
C CYS A 60 15.88 -7.43 -16.91
N PHE A 61 14.63 -7.84 -16.69
CA PHE A 61 14.20 -8.50 -15.45
C PHE A 61 14.90 -9.84 -15.20
N GLU A 62 14.80 -10.79 -16.14
CA GLU A 62 15.39 -12.13 -15.95
C GLU A 62 16.93 -12.10 -15.82
N PRO A 63 17.69 -11.32 -16.63
CA PRO A 63 19.13 -11.18 -16.42
C PRO A 63 19.52 -10.69 -15.01
N ILE A 64 18.68 -9.87 -14.37
CA ILE A 64 18.92 -9.40 -13.00
C ILE A 64 18.62 -10.49 -11.99
N LEU A 65 17.57 -11.29 -12.19
CA LEU A 65 17.28 -12.45 -11.35
C LEU A 65 18.42 -13.48 -11.36
N ASP A 66 18.99 -13.72 -12.53
CA ASP A 66 20.11 -14.65 -12.72
C ASP A 66 21.36 -14.18 -11.97
N ILE A 67 21.67 -12.88 -12.04
CA ILE A 67 22.80 -12.28 -11.30
C ILE A 67 22.58 -12.34 -9.79
N ALA A 68 21.35 -12.08 -9.33
CA ALA A 68 21.03 -12.08 -7.91
C ALA A 68 21.06 -13.50 -7.31
N GLY A 69 20.68 -14.52 -8.09
CA GLY A 69 20.58 -15.90 -7.62
C GLY A 69 19.77 -16.01 -6.33
N ASP A 70 20.23 -16.81 -5.39
CA ASP A 70 19.57 -17.02 -4.10
C ASP A 70 19.53 -15.78 -3.19
N CYS A 71 20.41 -14.80 -3.43
CA CYS A 71 20.45 -13.54 -2.65
C CYS A 71 19.19 -12.69 -2.88
N ARG A 72 18.34 -13.02 -3.86
CA ARG A 72 17.06 -12.35 -4.07
C ARG A 72 16.04 -12.63 -2.97
N TYR A 73 16.19 -13.73 -2.22
CA TYR A 73 15.24 -14.12 -1.17
C TYR A 73 15.84 -13.89 0.22
N THR A 74 16.14 -12.63 0.56
CA THR A 74 16.71 -12.29 1.86
C THR A 74 15.72 -12.53 3.00
N ILE A 75 16.23 -13.02 4.13
CA ILE A 75 15.50 -13.21 5.38
C ILE A 75 15.89 -12.06 6.29
N GLY A 76 14.93 -11.17 6.52
CA GLY A 76 15.11 -9.92 7.23
C GLY A 76 14.90 -10.04 8.74
N GLY A 77 15.60 -9.19 9.49
CA GLY A 77 15.34 -8.94 10.91
C GLY A 77 15.64 -7.51 11.30
N MET A 78 14.89 -6.98 12.26
CA MET A 78 15.19 -5.70 12.91
C MET A 78 15.94 -5.97 14.21
N TYR A 79 17.04 -5.27 14.43
CA TYR A 79 17.94 -5.46 15.57
C TYR A 79 18.09 -4.16 16.35
N GLY A 80 18.27 -4.28 17.66
CA GLY A 80 18.61 -3.18 18.54
C GLY A 80 20.12 -2.89 18.53
N PRO A 81 20.55 -1.81 19.21
CA PRO A 81 21.97 -1.46 19.36
C PRO A 81 22.80 -2.53 20.11
N ASP A 82 22.14 -3.41 20.84
CA ASP A 82 22.72 -4.55 21.56
C ASP A 82 22.92 -5.79 20.67
N GLY A 83 22.57 -5.70 19.38
CA GLY A 83 22.63 -6.82 18.44
C GLY A 83 21.54 -7.88 18.65
N LEU A 84 20.53 -7.60 19.49
CA LEU A 84 19.40 -8.51 19.73
C LEU A 84 18.22 -8.17 18.80
N PRO A 85 17.45 -9.18 18.35
CA PRO A 85 16.29 -8.95 17.51
C PRO A 85 15.18 -8.21 18.28
N LEU A 86 14.59 -7.18 17.65
CA LEU A 86 13.50 -6.39 18.20
C LEU A 86 12.12 -7.03 17.99
N ALA A 87 12.01 -7.95 17.04
CA ALA A 87 10.82 -8.72 16.74
C ALA A 87 11.22 -10.10 16.22
N ALA A 88 10.29 -11.05 16.25
CA ALA A 88 10.49 -12.35 15.61
C ALA A 88 10.79 -12.15 14.11
N THR A 89 11.86 -12.78 13.63
CA THR A 89 12.18 -12.79 12.20
C THR A 89 11.14 -13.61 11.46
N SER A 90 10.55 -13.06 10.39
CA SER A 90 9.69 -13.83 9.51
C SER A 90 10.48 -14.99 8.89
N SER A 91 9.86 -16.15 8.81
CA SER A 91 10.41 -17.29 8.08
C SER A 91 10.38 -17.08 6.55
N THR A 92 9.59 -16.10 6.09
CA THR A 92 9.40 -15.81 4.68
C THR A 92 10.17 -14.56 4.27
N SER A 93 10.81 -14.63 3.11
CA SER A 93 11.54 -13.48 2.57
C SER A 93 10.59 -12.35 2.15
N LEU A 94 11.01 -11.12 2.44
CA LEU A 94 10.36 -9.89 1.95
C LEU A 94 10.07 -9.94 0.44
N SER A 95 10.98 -10.50 -0.33
CA SER A 95 10.87 -10.62 -1.79
C SER A 95 9.76 -11.55 -2.23
N VAL A 96 9.52 -12.64 -1.48
CA VAL A 96 8.40 -13.57 -1.77
C VAL A 96 7.06 -12.86 -1.54
N HIS A 97 6.94 -12.06 -0.47
CA HIS A 97 5.74 -11.26 -0.24
C HIS A 97 5.52 -10.24 -1.36
N PHE A 98 6.57 -9.56 -1.84
CA PHE A 98 6.44 -8.64 -2.98
C PHE A 98 6.06 -9.37 -4.28
N GLU A 99 6.65 -10.52 -4.58
CA GLU A 99 6.29 -11.34 -5.74
C GLU A 99 4.80 -11.72 -5.70
N LYS A 100 4.29 -12.19 -4.55
CA LYS A 100 2.87 -12.55 -4.41
C LYS A 100 1.95 -11.33 -4.45
N ARG A 101 2.34 -10.20 -3.85
CA ARG A 101 1.51 -8.99 -3.79
C ARG A 101 1.44 -8.25 -5.11
N VAL A 102 2.58 -8.02 -5.76
CA VAL A 102 2.69 -7.11 -6.92
C VAL A 102 3.45 -7.71 -8.10
N GLY A 103 3.77 -9.01 -8.06
CA GLY A 103 4.29 -9.76 -9.22
C GLY A 103 5.79 -9.67 -9.42
N TYR A 104 6.49 -8.87 -8.60
CA TYR A 104 7.93 -8.66 -8.69
C TYR A 104 8.58 -8.69 -7.30
N PRO A 105 9.82 -9.19 -7.17
CA PRO A 105 10.55 -9.19 -5.89
C PRO A 105 11.11 -7.82 -5.52
N SER A 106 11.75 -7.74 -4.35
CA SER A 106 12.75 -6.71 -4.03
C SER A 106 14.13 -7.34 -4.06
N ILE A 107 15.08 -6.76 -4.80
CA ILE A 107 16.41 -7.36 -4.97
C ILE A 107 17.49 -6.32 -4.78
N PHE A 108 18.58 -6.71 -4.12
CA PHE A 108 19.79 -5.92 -4.04
C PHE A 108 20.92 -6.56 -4.84
N ILE A 109 21.52 -5.78 -5.75
CA ILE A 109 22.72 -6.15 -6.52
C ILE A 109 23.72 -4.99 -6.51
N ASP A 110 24.96 -5.24 -6.92
CA ASP A 110 25.94 -4.19 -7.16
C ASP A 110 25.32 -3.19 -8.14
N ARG A 111 25.45 -1.89 -7.87
CA ARG A 111 24.99 -0.87 -8.83
C ARG A 111 25.65 -1.06 -10.20
N GLN A 112 26.92 -1.48 -10.22
CA GLN A 112 27.64 -1.83 -11.44
C GLN A 112 26.93 -2.92 -12.25
N MET A 113 26.41 -3.97 -11.61
CA MET A 113 25.75 -5.08 -12.30
C MET A 113 24.49 -4.61 -13.03
N LEU A 114 23.69 -3.72 -12.42
CA LEU A 114 22.53 -3.13 -13.10
C LEU A 114 22.95 -2.32 -14.34
N LEU A 115 23.99 -1.48 -14.22
CA LEU A 115 24.50 -0.71 -15.36
C LEU A 115 25.01 -1.62 -16.48
N GLN A 116 25.67 -2.73 -16.14
CA GLN A 116 26.13 -3.73 -17.10
C GLN A 116 24.95 -4.37 -17.83
N VAL A 117 23.87 -4.74 -17.13
CA VAL A 117 22.66 -5.30 -17.76
C VAL A 117 22.06 -4.28 -18.73
N LEU A 118 21.82 -3.05 -18.27
CA LEU A 118 21.25 -1.99 -19.11
C LEU A 118 22.12 -1.69 -20.33
N TYR A 119 23.44 -1.63 -20.18
CA TYR A 119 24.36 -1.39 -21.30
C TYR A 119 24.44 -2.58 -22.27
N LYS A 120 24.44 -3.81 -21.76
CA LYS A 120 24.43 -5.02 -22.61
C LYS A 120 23.16 -5.09 -23.46
N ASN A 121 22.02 -4.66 -22.90
CA ASN A 121 20.72 -4.65 -23.55
C ASN A 121 20.62 -3.66 -24.72
N LEU A 122 21.44 -2.61 -24.75
CA LEU A 122 21.47 -1.66 -25.87
C LEU A 122 21.95 -2.32 -27.17
N LYS A 123 21.24 -2.05 -28.27
CA LYS A 123 21.63 -2.48 -29.61
C LYS A 123 22.75 -1.59 -30.16
N HIS A 124 22.64 -0.28 -30.02
CA HIS A 124 23.57 0.70 -30.60
C HIS A 124 24.64 1.17 -29.60
N LYS A 125 25.57 0.26 -29.26
CA LYS A 125 26.67 0.55 -28.32
C LYS A 125 27.61 1.65 -28.80
N ASP A 126 27.68 1.90 -30.11
CA ASP A 126 28.43 2.99 -30.74
C ASP A 126 27.90 4.39 -30.37
N ARG A 127 26.66 4.49 -29.91
CA ARG A 127 26.04 5.74 -29.43
C ARG A 127 26.39 6.06 -27.98
N VAL A 128 27.09 5.17 -27.28
CA VAL A 128 27.51 5.35 -25.88
C VAL A 128 28.98 5.71 -25.85
N LEU A 129 29.27 6.99 -25.61
CA LEU A 129 30.61 7.55 -25.69
C LEU A 129 31.13 7.86 -24.28
N THR A 130 32.12 7.08 -23.85
CA THR A 130 32.85 7.29 -22.58
C THR A 130 33.91 8.38 -22.69
N LYS A 131 34.40 8.89 -21.56
CA LYS A 131 35.34 10.03 -21.48
C LYS A 131 34.79 11.33 -22.09
N LYS A 132 33.48 11.45 -22.21
CA LYS A 132 32.77 12.62 -22.76
C LYS A 132 32.09 13.39 -21.64
N ARG A 133 32.89 13.96 -20.74
CA ARG A 133 32.37 14.82 -19.66
C ARG A 133 31.79 16.10 -20.26
N VAL A 134 30.47 16.28 -20.17
CA VAL A 134 29.82 17.53 -20.57
C VAL A 134 30.27 18.65 -19.63
N THR A 135 30.65 19.79 -20.20
CA THR A 135 31.13 20.98 -19.47
C THR A 135 30.31 22.23 -19.76
N ARG A 136 29.62 22.28 -20.91
CA ARG A 136 28.83 23.44 -21.33
C ARG A 136 27.68 23.02 -22.24
N VAL A 137 26.55 23.72 -22.12
CA VAL A 137 25.36 23.50 -22.96
C VAL A 137 24.95 24.82 -23.59
N GLU A 138 24.62 24.80 -24.88
CA GLU A 138 24.11 25.97 -25.60
C GLU A 138 22.83 25.64 -26.37
N LEU A 139 21.86 26.56 -26.30
CA LEU A 139 20.69 26.52 -27.17
C LEU A 139 21.06 27.17 -28.50
N VAL A 140 20.87 26.43 -29.59
CA VAL A 140 21.11 26.90 -30.96
C VAL A 140 19.80 26.97 -31.72
N GLN A 141 19.81 27.58 -32.92
CA GLN A 141 18.61 27.67 -33.74
C GLN A 141 18.12 26.26 -34.09
N GLY A 142 16.95 25.87 -33.57
CA GLY A 142 16.35 24.57 -33.83
C GLY A 142 16.82 23.41 -32.95
N GLY A 143 17.79 23.60 -32.05
CA GLY A 143 18.35 22.48 -31.27
C GLY A 143 19.17 22.88 -30.05
N VAL A 144 20.02 21.97 -29.59
CA VAL A 144 20.94 22.13 -28.46
C VAL A 144 22.31 21.53 -28.80
N GLN A 145 23.37 22.15 -28.28
CA GLN A 145 24.75 21.67 -28.38
C GLN A 145 25.30 21.35 -26.99
N ALA A 146 25.94 20.18 -26.86
CA ALA A 146 26.68 19.77 -25.68
C ALA A 146 28.18 19.78 -25.98
N TYR A 147 28.93 20.56 -25.23
CA TYR A 147 30.39 20.61 -25.30
C TYR A 147 30.98 19.72 -24.23
N THR A 148 32.00 18.96 -24.60
CA THR A 148 32.67 18.03 -23.72
C THR A 148 34.09 18.48 -23.38
N GLN A 149 34.65 17.95 -22.30
CA GLN A 149 35.95 18.34 -21.75
C GLN A 149 37.10 18.18 -22.76
N ASP A 150 37.00 17.25 -23.71
CA ASP A 150 38.00 17.03 -24.75
C ASP A 150 37.82 17.93 -25.98
N GLY A 151 36.88 18.88 -25.93
CA GLY A 151 36.56 19.81 -27.01
C GLY A 151 35.54 19.30 -28.02
N SER A 152 35.08 18.05 -27.92
CA SER A 152 34.06 17.53 -28.84
C SER A 152 32.71 18.22 -28.61
N VAL A 153 31.96 18.41 -29.69
CA VAL A 153 30.63 19.02 -29.70
C VAL A 153 29.61 18.02 -30.24
N TYR A 154 28.47 17.92 -29.57
CA TYR A 154 27.37 17.04 -29.97
C TYR A 154 26.09 17.85 -30.15
N GLU A 155 25.41 17.65 -31.26
CA GLU A 155 24.14 18.30 -31.61
C GLU A 155 22.95 17.36 -31.47
N GLY A 156 21.83 17.91 -31.01
CA GLY A 156 20.54 17.22 -30.93
C GLY A 156 19.38 18.19 -30.75
N ASP A 157 18.17 17.65 -30.70
CA ASP A 157 16.95 18.42 -30.50
C ASP A 157 16.71 18.77 -29.04
N ILE A 158 17.09 17.86 -28.14
CA ILE A 158 17.01 18.04 -26.69
C ILE A 158 18.24 17.44 -26.00
N ILE A 159 18.49 17.88 -24.77
CA ILE A 159 19.48 17.28 -23.87
C ILE A 159 18.82 16.89 -22.56
N VAL A 160 19.14 15.68 -22.11
CA VAL A 160 18.70 15.07 -20.86
C VAL A 160 19.89 14.99 -19.90
N GLY A 161 19.84 15.77 -18.82
CA GLY A 161 20.77 15.73 -17.70
C GLY A 161 20.47 14.53 -16.80
N ALA A 162 21.26 13.47 -16.96
CA ALA A 162 21.25 12.25 -16.15
C ALA A 162 22.59 12.09 -15.39
N ASP A 163 23.23 13.22 -15.10
CA ASP A 163 24.60 13.40 -14.59
C ASP A 163 24.69 13.57 -13.06
N GLY A 164 23.60 13.26 -12.35
CA GLY A 164 23.59 13.10 -10.90
C GLY A 164 23.42 14.39 -10.10
N ILE A 165 23.62 14.32 -8.79
CA ILE A 165 23.35 15.44 -7.87
C ILE A 165 24.21 16.68 -8.16
N HIS A 166 25.43 16.52 -8.67
CA HIS A 166 26.32 17.61 -9.09
C HIS A 166 26.22 17.89 -10.60
N SER A 167 25.00 17.83 -11.13
CA SER A 167 24.70 17.91 -12.56
C SER A 167 25.13 19.24 -13.19
N VAL A 168 26.02 19.17 -14.19
CA VAL A 168 26.44 20.29 -15.03
C VAL A 168 25.30 20.73 -15.95
N VAL A 169 24.47 19.80 -16.43
CA VAL A 169 23.35 20.15 -17.31
C VAL A 169 22.34 21.04 -16.59
N ARG A 170 22.04 20.76 -15.32
CA ARG A 170 21.21 21.61 -14.45
C ARG A 170 21.82 23.00 -14.25
N ASP A 171 23.12 23.09 -13.96
CA ASP A 171 23.79 24.37 -13.77
C ASP A 171 23.74 25.23 -15.06
N GLU A 172 23.97 24.61 -16.22
CA GLU A 172 23.88 25.28 -17.52
C GLU A 172 22.43 25.66 -17.89
N MET A 173 21.46 24.81 -17.53
CA MET A 173 20.04 25.11 -17.67
C MET A 173 19.68 26.37 -16.90
N TRP A 174 20.14 26.49 -15.65
CA TRP A 174 19.94 27.68 -14.83
C TRP A 174 20.66 28.89 -15.37
N ARG A 175 21.91 28.76 -15.82
CA ARG A 175 22.67 29.86 -16.43
C ARG A 175 21.91 30.44 -17.62
N LEU A 176 21.47 29.57 -18.55
CA LEU A 176 20.72 29.97 -19.73
C LEU A 176 19.36 30.57 -19.38
N GLY A 177 18.64 29.96 -18.43
CA GLY A 177 17.36 30.48 -17.95
C GLY A 177 17.48 31.86 -17.30
N LYS A 178 18.48 32.08 -16.45
CA LYS A 178 18.73 33.39 -15.83
C LYS A 178 19.11 34.46 -16.86
N GLN A 179 19.85 34.08 -17.90
CA GLN A 179 20.25 35.00 -18.97
C GLN A 179 19.09 35.36 -19.90
N GLN A 180 18.24 34.39 -20.26
CA GLN A 180 17.21 34.55 -21.30
C GLN A 180 15.81 34.82 -20.73
N SER A 181 15.56 34.49 -19.46
CA SER A 181 14.26 34.61 -18.78
C SER A 181 14.44 34.86 -17.27
N PRO A 182 14.92 36.07 -16.88
CA PRO A 182 15.12 36.41 -15.47
C PRO A 182 13.87 36.15 -14.62
N GLY A 183 14.04 35.53 -13.45
CA GLY A 183 12.96 35.16 -12.53
C GLY A 183 12.30 33.79 -12.79
N TYR A 184 12.66 33.09 -13.88
CA TYR A 184 12.13 31.74 -14.14
C TYR A 184 12.62 30.70 -13.11
N PHE A 185 13.90 30.80 -12.73
CA PHE A 185 14.54 29.95 -11.72
C PHE A 185 14.75 30.73 -10.41
N PRO A 186 14.54 30.12 -9.24
CA PRO A 186 14.86 30.72 -7.95
C PRO A 186 16.35 31.09 -7.82
N GLU A 187 16.65 32.19 -7.12
CA GLU A 187 18.04 32.66 -6.96
C GLU A 187 18.86 31.81 -5.98
N ASP A 188 18.20 31.16 -5.02
CA ASP A 188 18.79 30.51 -3.85
C ASP A 188 18.78 28.97 -3.91
N GLU A 189 18.44 28.38 -5.06
CA GLU A 189 18.11 26.95 -5.17
C GLU A 189 19.27 26.03 -4.74
N ASN A 190 20.52 26.38 -5.10
CA ASN A 190 21.73 25.67 -4.64
C ASN A 190 21.98 25.78 -3.13
N SER A 191 21.55 26.87 -2.49
CA SER A 191 21.67 27.03 -1.03
C SER A 191 20.57 26.31 -0.25
N ARG A 192 19.55 25.77 -0.92
CA ARG A 192 18.42 25.10 -0.24
C ARG A 192 18.66 23.61 0.01
N VAL A 193 19.55 22.94 -0.72
CA VAL A 193 19.80 21.49 -0.59
C VAL A 193 20.23 21.14 0.85
N PRO A 194 19.42 20.41 1.62
CA PRO A 194 19.75 20.01 2.98
C PRO A 194 20.55 18.71 3.01
N VAL A 195 21.45 18.63 3.99
CA VAL A 195 22.10 17.40 4.42
C VAL A 195 21.90 17.28 5.92
N SER A 196 21.07 16.33 6.33
CA SER A 196 20.80 16.04 7.75
C SER A 196 21.48 14.75 8.22
N THR A 197 22.01 13.97 7.29
CA THR A 197 22.59 12.64 7.50
C THR A 197 23.78 12.48 6.56
N ARG A 198 24.82 11.79 7.01
CA ARG A 198 25.92 11.29 6.18
C ARG A 198 25.89 9.77 6.18
N CYS A 199 26.47 9.15 5.16
CA CYS A 199 26.45 7.71 5.04
C CYS A 199 27.80 7.15 4.61
N ILE A 200 28.28 6.13 5.33
CA ILE A 200 29.28 5.21 4.79
C ILE A 200 28.51 4.05 4.16
N PHE A 201 28.70 3.84 2.87
CA PHE A 201 28.27 2.61 2.22
C PHE A 201 29.48 1.80 1.79
N GLY A 202 29.33 0.47 1.79
CA GLY A 202 30.41 -0.41 1.40
C GLY A 202 29.97 -1.80 0.98
N ILE A 203 30.94 -2.54 0.48
CA ILE A 203 30.84 -3.95 0.15
C ILE A 203 31.96 -4.65 0.90
N SER A 204 31.64 -5.74 1.59
CA SER A 204 32.63 -6.58 2.29
C SER A 204 32.51 -8.04 1.89
N LYS A 205 33.59 -8.80 2.10
CA LYS A 205 33.46 -10.26 2.19
C LYS A 205 32.56 -10.58 3.38
N ARG A 206 31.58 -11.47 3.19
CA ARG A 206 30.57 -11.77 4.22
C ARG A 206 31.23 -12.41 5.45
N PRO A 207 30.95 -11.94 6.68
CA PRO A 207 31.27 -12.68 7.90
C PRO A 207 30.55 -14.04 7.93
N SER A 208 31.23 -15.10 8.35
CA SER A 208 30.65 -16.45 8.37
C SER A 208 29.42 -16.57 9.28
N ALA A 209 29.34 -15.73 10.32
CA ALA A 209 28.21 -15.66 11.24
C ALA A 209 26.94 -15.02 10.62
N LEU A 210 27.07 -14.23 9.55
CA LEU A 210 25.90 -13.74 8.80
C LEU A 210 25.44 -14.79 7.81
N GLY A 211 24.14 -15.11 7.75
CA GLY A 211 23.61 -16.03 6.76
C GLY A 211 23.80 -15.53 5.32
N TYR A 212 23.96 -16.46 4.37
CA TYR A 212 24.15 -16.17 2.93
C TYR A 212 22.92 -15.50 2.26
N ARG A 213 21.77 -15.50 2.93
CA ARG A 213 20.53 -14.81 2.55
C ARG A 213 20.09 -13.82 3.62
N SER A 214 20.98 -13.36 4.49
CA SER A 214 20.56 -12.54 5.62
C SER A 214 20.38 -11.06 5.26
N GLN A 215 19.48 -10.39 5.97
CA GLN A 215 19.28 -8.95 5.91
C GLN A 215 19.01 -8.42 7.32
N GLN A 216 19.71 -7.36 7.73
CA GLN A 216 19.58 -6.75 9.04
C GLN A 216 19.33 -5.25 8.89
N MET A 217 18.30 -4.76 9.58
CA MET A 217 18.13 -3.34 9.87
C MET A 217 18.43 -3.14 11.35
N VAL A 218 19.52 -2.45 11.66
CA VAL A 218 19.94 -2.17 13.04
C VAL A 218 19.52 -0.74 13.38
N VAL A 219 18.69 -0.64 14.39
CA VAL A 219 18.10 0.63 14.85
C VAL A 219 19.01 1.16 15.95
N GLY A 220 19.70 2.27 15.69
CA GLY A 220 20.63 2.90 16.63
C GLY A 220 20.07 4.16 17.30
N ASP A 221 20.90 4.82 18.11
CA ASP A 221 20.63 6.14 18.68
C ASP A 221 21.47 7.18 17.93
N GLY A 222 20.81 7.99 17.10
CA GLY A 222 21.47 8.95 16.20
C GLY A 222 21.98 8.36 14.90
N HIS A 223 22.13 7.05 14.80
CA HIS A 223 22.62 6.33 13.63
C HIS A 223 21.83 5.03 13.38
N ALA A 224 22.00 4.41 12.22
CA ALA A 224 21.36 3.13 11.88
C ALA A 224 22.21 2.34 10.88
N TYR A 225 22.01 1.02 10.82
CA TYR A 225 22.67 0.16 9.84
C TYR A 225 21.69 -0.60 8.97
N LEU A 226 22.03 -0.76 7.69
CA LEU A 226 21.38 -1.70 6.79
C LEU A 226 22.41 -2.65 6.20
N ILE A 227 22.28 -3.94 6.49
CA ILE A 227 23.18 -5.00 6.02
C ILE A 227 22.37 -5.99 5.19
N ILE A 228 22.88 -6.32 4.01
CA ILE A 228 22.15 -7.12 3.04
C ILE A 228 23.13 -8.12 2.42
N ALA A 229 22.72 -9.38 2.31
CA ALA A 229 23.46 -10.39 1.58
C ALA A 229 23.62 -10.00 0.11
N ALA A 230 24.80 -10.28 -0.45
CA ALA A 230 25.14 -9.94 -1.82
C ALA A 230 25.69 -11.16 -2.57
N PRO A 231 25.49 -11.23 -3.90
CA PRO A 231 26.09 -12.28 -4.72
C PRO A 231 27.61 -12.37 -4.55
N GLY A 232 28.14 -13.60 -4.70
CA GLY A 232 29.58 -13.86 -4.65
C GLY A 232 30.20 -13.87 -3.24
N ASP A 233 29.43 -14.31 -2.23
CA ASP A 233 29.84 -14.36 -0.82
C ASP A 233 30.21 -12.99 -0.23
N ARG A 234 29.43 -11.98 -0.60
CA ARG A 234 29.61 -10.60 -0.17
C ARG A 234 28.44 -10.14 0.70
N THR A 235 28.60 -8.98 1.29
CA THR A 235 27.51 -8.24 1.92
C THR A 235 27.63 -6.76 1.63
N TYR A 236 26.48 -6.13 1.36
CA TYR A 236 26.35 -4.68 1.31
C TYR A 236 26.05 -4.18 2.71
N TRP A 237 26.64 -3.05 3.06
CA TRP A 237 26.35 -2.41 4.33
C TRP A 237 26.30 -0.89 4.18
N PHE A 238 25.44 -0.29 4.98
CA PHE A 238 25.24 1.15 5.07
C PHE A 238 25.24 1.52 6.55
N LEU A 239 26.08 2.48 6.93
CA LEU A 239 26.00 3.22 8.19
C LEU A 239 25.38 4.57 7.87
N PHE A 240 24.16 4.81 8.34
CA PHE A 240 23.50 6.11 8.30
C PHE A 240 23.81 6.84 9.59
N ASP A 241 24.57 7.92 9.53
CA ASP A 241 24.96 8.71 10.70
C ASP A 241 24.31 10.10 10.66
N GLY A 242 23.55 10.41 11.70
CA GLY A 242 22.77 11.63 11.78
C GLY A 242 23.61 12.83 12.20
N LEU A 243 23.55 13.90 11.41
CA LEU A 243 24.28 15.12 11.74
C LEU A 243 23.59 15.87 12.90
N PRO A 244 24.37 16.50 13.81
CA PRO A 244 23.81 17.28 14.91
C PRO A 244 23.07 18.54 14.42
N LYS A 245 23.43 19.05 13.24
CA LYS A 245 22.78 20.18 12.59
C LYS A 245 22.64 19.90 11.10
N THR A 246 21.48 20.20 10.53
CA THR A 246 21.27 20.18 9.08
C THR A 246 22.15 21.23 8.41
N MET A 247 23.01 20.77 7.50
CA MET A 247 23.90 21.58 6.69
C MET A 247 23.21 21.92 5.37
N ARG A 248 23.55 23.06 4.76
CA ARG A 248 22.93 23.49 3.49
C ARG A 248 23.94 24.14 2.56
N GLY A 249 23.76 23.91 1.25
CA GLY A 249 24.54 24.58 0.21
C GLY A 249 26.06 24.50 0.43
N LYS A 250 26.73 25.65 0.52
CA LYS A 250 28.19 25.74 0.66
C LYS A 250 28.71 25.18 1.99
N ASP A 251 27.86 25.07 3.00
CA ASP A 251 28.27 24.52 4.29
C ASP A 251 28.47 23.01 4.20
N ILE A 252 27.90 22.32 3.20
CA ILE A 252 27.99 20.86 3.05
C ILE A 252 29.46 20.43 2.93
N SER A 253 29.87 19.57 3.87
CA SER A 253 31.25 19.08 3.95
C SER A 253 31.57 18.09 2.83
N LYS A 254 32.75 18.23 2.25
CA LYS A 254 33.37 17.18 1.43
C LYS A 254 34.17 16.28 2.36
N TYR A 255 33.79 15.01 2.42
CA TYR A 255 34.47 14.06 3.28
C TYR A 255 35.74 13.51 2.63
N THR A 256 36.79 13.43 3.42
CA THR A 256 38.06 12.78 3.10
C THR A 256 38.06 11.34 3.63
N LYS A 257 39.09 10.57 3.27
CA LYS A 257 39.28 9.23 3.84
C LYS A 257 39.57 9.25 5.34
N ALA A 258 40.22 10.30 5.84
CA ALA A 258 40.45 10.47 7.28
C ALA A 258 39.12 10.70 8.04
N ASP A 259 38.16 11.42 7.44
CA ASP A 259 36.83 11.60 8.04
C ASP A 259 36.05 10.28 8.12
N GLU A 260 36.18 9.44 7.07
CA GLU A 260 35.61 8.10 7.06
C GLU A 260 36.21 7.21 8.16
N GLU A 261 37.54 7.17 8.27
CA GLU A 261 38.24 6.39 9.29
C GLU A 261 37.91 6.86 10.72
N GLY A 262 37.77 8.18 10.92
CA GLY A 262 37.34 8.76 12.19
C GLY A 262 35.96 8.29 12.61
N LEU A 263 35.00 8.32 11.69
CA LEU A 263 33.63 7.85 11.94
C LEU A 263 33.58 6.33 12.18
N VAL A 264 34.35 5.56 11.42
CA VAL A 264 34.45 4.11 11.62
C VAL A 264 35.00 3.80 13.01
N LYS A 265 35.99 4.55 13.50
CA LYS A 265 36.56 4.33 14.84
C LYS A 265 35.52 4.55 15.94
N GLU A 266 34.64 5.53 15.78
CA GLU A 266 33.54 5.80 16.71
C GLU A 266 32.55 4.63 16.78
N HIS A 267 32.24 4.05 15.62
CA HIS A 267 31.22 3.00 15.46
C HIS A 267 31.77 1.57 15.40
N HIS A 268 33.09 1.39 15.53
CA HIS A 268 33.75 0.11 15.27
C HIS A 268 33.20 -1.03 16.15
N GLY A 269 32.85 -0.70 17.39
CA GLY A 269 32.33 -1.65 18.38
C GLY A 269 30.83 -1.94 18.26
N ASP A 270 30.11 -1.26 17.36
CA ASP A 270 28.66 -1.38 17.29
C ASP A 270 28.24 -2.78 16.84
N HIS A 271 27.24 -3.33 17.53
CA HIS A 271 26.71 -4.64 17.22
C HIS A 271 25.74 -4.58 16.03
N ILE A 272 26.01 -5.40 15.02
CA ILE A 272 25.06 -5.65 13.92
C ILE A 272 24.14 -6.80 14.28
N THR A 273 24.75 -7.86 14.81
CA THR A 273 24.08 -8.96 15.51
C THR A 273 24.86 -9.22 16.80
N ARG A 274 24.38 -10.15 17.62
CA ARG A 274 25.12 -10.61 18.79
C ARG A 274 26.56 -11.04 18.48
N ASP A 275 26.79 -11.60 17.30
CA ASP A 275 28.05 -12.26 16.93
C ASP A 275 28.87 -11.47 15.89
N VAL A 276 28.33 -10.34 15.36
CA VAL A 276 28.97 -9.55 14.30
C VAL A 276 28.92 -8.08 14.65
N THR A 277 30.07 -7.40 14.54
CA THR A 277 30.20 -5.96 14.75
C THR A 277 30.37 -5.22 13.44
N PHE A 278 30.14 -3.91 13.46
CA PHE A 278 30.42 -3.04 12.30
C PHE A 278 31.92 -3.03 11.95
N GLY A 279 32.80 -3.03 12.95
CA GLY A 279 34.25 -3.13 12.75
C GLY A 279 34.64 -4.36 11.95
N GLU A 280 34.08 -5.53 12.26
CA GLU A 280 34.36 -6.76 11.48
C GLU A 280 33.92 -6.63 10.02
N LEU A 281 32.77 -6.00 9.75
CA LEU A 281 32.34 -5.72 8.38
C LEU A 281 33.33 -4.78 7.69
N TYR A 282 33.75 -3.71 8.35
CA TYR A 282 34.65 -2.71 7.79
C TYR A 282 36.07 -3.26 7.52
N ASP A 283 36.58 -4.13 8.40
CA ASP A 283 37.89 -4.77 8.23
C ASP A 283 37.92 -5.71 7.03
N ARG A 284 36.77 -6.31 6.69
CA ARG A 284 36.59 -7.19 5.52
C ARG A 284 36.19 -6.43 4.24
N LYS A 285 36.25 -5.09 4.23
CA LYS A 285 35.79 -4.28 3.10
C LYS A 285 36.56 -4.56 1.82
N ILE A 286 35.81 -4.61 0.73
CA ILE A 286 36.29 -4.56 -0.65
C ILE A 286 36.30 -3.09 -1.10
N MET A 287 35.24 -2.34 -0.75
CA MET A 287 35.17 -0.90 -0.96
C MET A 287 34.30 -0.25 0.10
N SER A 288 34.58 1.03 0.38
CA SER A 288 33.75 1.91 1.19
C SER A 288 33.88 3.35 0.72
N THR A 289 32.82 4.13 0.91
CA THR A 289 32.81 5.57 0.65
C THR A 289 31.91 6.28 1.66
N LEU A 290 32.44 7.31 2.32
CA LEU A 290 31.65 8.28 3.07
C LEU A 290 31.13 9.40 2.16
N VAL A 291 29.82 9.64 2.19
CA VAL A 291 29.16 10.71 1.43
C VAL A 291 28.17 11.50 2.30
N PRO A 292 27.95 12.80 2.01
CA PRO A 292 26.74 13.46 2.49
C PRO A 292 25.51 12.84 1.80
N LEU A 293 24.37 12.82 2.49
CA LEU A 293 23.10 12.45 1.87
C LEU A 293 22.28 13.72 1.62
N GLU A 294 22.38 14.25 0.41
CA GLU A 294 21.48 15.31 -0.04
C GLU A 294 20.06 14.75 -0.23
N GLU A 295 19.06 15.46 0.30
CA GLU A 295 17.65 15.06 0.18
C GLU A 295 16.86 16.23 -0.38
N TYR A 296 16.55 16.21 -1.69
CA TYR A 296 15.98 17.40 -2.33
C TYR A 296 15.20 17.10 -3.59
N VAL A 297 14.19 17.93 -3.87
CA VAL A 297 13.50 17.99 -5.17
C VAL A 297 13.64 19.41 -5.69
N PHE A 298 14.25 19.58 -6.86
CA PHE A 298 14.43 20.89 -7.48
C PHE A 298 13.09 21.39 -8.04
N ASP A 299 12.84 22.70 -7.99
CA ASP A 299 11.52 23.29 -8.31
C ASP A 299 11.24 23.30 -9.83
N ARG A 300 12.31 23.27 -10.64
CA ARG A 300 12.25 23.36 -12.10
C ARG A 300 13.20 22.34 -12.72
N TRP A 301 12.63 21.43 -13.52
CA TRP A 301 13.39 20.33 -14.10
C TRP A 301 13.75 20.54 -15.56
N HIS A 302 13.14 21.52 -16.22
CA HIS A 302 13.36 21.78 -17.63
C HIS A 302 13.42 23.28 -17.94
N TYR A 303 14.02 23.59 -19.08
CA TYR A 303 13.95 24.90 -19.73
C TYR A 303 14.15 24.72 -21.22
N LYS A 304 13.12 25.05 -22.02
CA LYS A 304 13.14 24.90 -23.48
C LYS A 304 13.49 23.47 -23.91
N ARG A 305 14.73 23.23 -24.36
CA ARG A 305 15.22 21.94 -24.90
C ARG A 305 16.07 21.15 -23.90
N ILE A 306 16.14 21.58 -22.65
CA ILE A 306 16.96 20.98 -21.60
C ILE A 306 16.02 20.39 -20.54
N VAL A 307 16.27 19.15 -20.11
CA VAL A 307 15.56 18.52 -19.00
C VAL A 307 16.53 17.76 -18.09
N THR A 308 16.23 17.68 -16.80
CA THR A 308 16.97 16.93 -15.79
C THR A 308 16.09 15.80 -15.23
N ILE A 309 16.66 14.63 -14.96
CA ILE A 309 15.96 13.45 -14.43
C ILE A 309 16.82 12.63 -13.46
N GLY A 310 16.16 11.89 -12.57
CA GLY A 310 16.85 11.14 -11.52
C GLY A 310 17.52 12.08 -10.53
N ASP A 311 18.68 11.71 -10.00
CA ASP A 311 19.44 12.47 -9.00
C ASP A 311 19.77 13.93 -9.41
N SER A 312 19.74 14.28 -10.70
CA SER A 312 19.91 15.67 -11.15
C SER A 312 18.67 16.54 -10.90
N ALA A 313 17.49 15.94 -10.72
CA ALA A 313 16.21 16.62 -10.50
C ALA A 313 15.59 16.32 -9.13
N HIS A 314 15.81 15.13 -8.60
CA HIS A 314 15.33 14.70 -7.30
C HIS A 314 16.29 13.67 -6.68
N LYS A 315 16.74 13.94 -5.46
CA LYS A 315 17.65 13.09 -4.71
C LYS A 315 16.94 12.57 -3.48
N ILE A 316 16.80 11.25 -3.43
CA ILE A 316 16.06 10.51 -2.40
C ILE A 316 17.06 9.79 -1.49
N ASP A 317 16.81 9.81 -0.18
CA ASP A 317 17.60 9.06 0.79
C ASP A 317 17.62 7.55 0.47
N PRO A 318 18.81 6.91 0.46
CA PRO A 318 18.94 5.51 0.06
C PRO A 318 18.29 4.52 1.04
N ALA A 319 17.94 4.90 2.28
CA ALA A 319 17.25 4.04 3.24
C ALA A 319 15.94 3.49 2.70
N SER A 320 15.27 4.22 1.81
CA SER A 320 14.03 3.78 1.14
C SER A 320 14.25 2.85 -0.06
N GLY A 321 15.47 2.82 -0.63
CA GLY A 321 15.76 2.17 -1.90
C GLY A 321 15.12 2.82 -3.14
N GLN A 322 14.45 3.98 -3.03
CA GLN A 322 13.64 4.54 -4.12
C GLN A 322 14.42 5.39 -5.15
N GLY A 323 15.68 5.76 -4.90
CA GLY A 323 16.45 6.63 -5.80
C GLY A 323 16.55 6.09 -7.24
N GLY A 324 17.11 4.89 -7.41
CA GLY A 324 17.25 4.26 -8.72
C GLY A 324 15.91 3.91 -9.38
N ASN A 325 14.95 3.41 -8.60
CA ASN A 325 13.60 3.11 -9.08
C ASN A 325 12.90 4.39 -9.58
N GLY A 326 13.02 5.48 -8.83
CA GLY A 326 12.47 6.78 -9.18
C GLY A 326 13.11 7.40 -10.42
N ALA A 327 14.41 7.16 -10.64
CA ALA A 327 15.10 7.57 -11.86
C ALA A 327 14.57 6.83 -13.11
N MET A 328 14.29 5.53 -13.00
CA MET A 328 13.68 4.75 -14.08
C MET A 328 12.25 5.23 -14.39
N GLU A 329 11.46 5.56 -13.36
CA GLU A 329 10.13 6.17 -13.55
C GLU A 329 10.21 7.53 -14.26
N SER A 330 11.19 8.38 -13.91
CA SER A 330 11.42 9.65 -14.61
C SER A 330 11.78 9.45 -16.08
N ALA A 331 12.63 8.47 -16.39
CA ALA A 331 12.97 8.11 -17.77
C ALA A 331 11.73 7.66 -18.55
N ALA A 332 10.89 6.80 -17.96
CA ALA A 332 9.67 6.32 -18.60
C ALA A 332 8.69 7.46 -18.90
N LEU A 333 8.46 8.39 -17.95
CA LEU A 333 7.60 9.56 -18.19
C LEU A 333 8.15 10.45 -19.30
N LEU A 334 9.46 10.70 -19.31
CA LEU A 334 10.11 11.49 -20.36
C LEU A 334 9.90 10.88 -21.75
N VAL A 335 10.22 9.60 -21.91
CA VAL A 335 10.07 8.93 -23.22
C VAL A 335 8.61 8.86 -23.63
N ASN A 336 7.68 8.59 -22.70
CA ASN A 336 6.25 8.59 -22.99
C ASN A 336 5.76 9.95 -23.53
N ALA A 337 6.21 11.05 -22.92
CA ALA A 337 5.84 12.40 -23.35
C ALA A 337 6.41 12.73 -24.74
N LEU A 338 7.69 12.38 -24.99
CA LEU A 338 8.34 12.59 -26.29
C LEU A 338 7.69 11.77 -27.40
N VAL A 339 7.47 10.47 -27.18
CA VAL A 339 6.82 9.57 -28.15
C VAL A 339 5.42 10.08 -28.51
N ARG A 340 4.67 10.60 -27.54
CA ARG A 340 3.34 11.16 -27.79
C ARG A 340 3.40 12.39 -28.69
N GLN A 341 4.33 13.31 -28.44
CA GLN A 341 4.50 14.48 -29.30
C GLN A 341 5.00 14.10 -30.70
N LEU A 342 5.97 13.19 -30.81
CA LEU A 342 6.52 12.75 -32.09
C LEU A 342 5.48 12.03 -32.96
N LYS A 343 4.53 11.31 -32.36
CA LYS A 343 3.38 10.75 -33.08
C LYS A 343 2.48 11.82 -33.69
N LEU A 344 2.37 12.99 -33.05
CA LEU A 344 1.59 14.13 -33.56
C LEU A 344 2.39 14.98 -34.55
N SER A 345 3.72 14.94 -34.50
CA SER A 345 4.60 15.72 -35.38
C SER A 345 5.86 14.91 -35.74
N PRO A 346 5.75 14.00 -36.74
CA PRO A 346 6.83 13.08 -37.10
C PRO A 346 8.06 13.77 -37.68
N GLU A 347 7.89 14.94 -38.30
CA GLU A 347 8.98 15.73 -38.93
C GLU A 347 9.90 16.41 -37.90
N GLY A 348 9.58 16.31 -36.61
CA GLY A 348 10.32 16.94 -35.52
C GLY A 348 9.43 17.81 -34.64
N LEU A 349 9.96 18.23 -33.50
CA LEU A 349 9.22 18.98 -32.50
C LEU A 349 9.66 20.45 -32.45
N SER A 350 8.68 21.34 -32.47
CA SER A 350 8.92 22.75 -32.14
C SER A 350 9.32 22.91 -30.66
N VAL A 351 9.94 24.05 -30.32
CA VAL A 351 10.33 24.36 -28.93
C VAL A 351 9.10 24.34 -28.00
N SER A 352 7.95 24.81 -28.47
CA SER A 352 6.69 24.82 -27.69
C SER A 352 6.18 23.40 -27.39
N GLN A 353 6.24 22.50 -28.37
CA GLN A 353 5.85 21.10 -28.18
C GLN A 353 6.79 20.37 -27.24
N ILE A 354 8.09 20.63 -27.34
CA ILE A 354 9.09 20.11 -26.40
C ILE A 354 8.80 20.63 -24.99
N ASP A 355 8.66 21.95 -24.82
CA ASP A 355 8.40 22.55 -23.51
C ASP A 355 7.10 22.02 -22.88
N THR A 356 6.06 21.78 -23.71
CA THR A 356 4.82 21.12 -23.28
C THR A 356 5.06 19.70 -22.77
N ALA A 357 5.83 18.89 -23.52
CA ALA A 357 6.18 17.53 -23.10
C ALA A 357 6.97 17.53 -21.79
N LEU A 358 7.98 18.39 -21.66
CA LEU A 358 8.83 18.47 -20.48
C LEU A 358 8.05 19.00 -19.26
N SER A 359 7.12 19.93 -19.47
CA SER A 359 6.19 20.42 -18.44
C SER A 359 5.28 19.31 -17.92
N GLU A 360 4.78 18.44 -18.79
CA GLU A 360 3.99 17.27 -18.40
C GLU A 360 4.82 16.32 -17.52
N VAL A 361 6.07 16.03 -17.90
CA VAL A 361 6.97 15.17 -17.12
C VAL A 361 7.18 15.74 -15.72
N HIS A 362 7.45 17.04 -15.62
CA HIS A 362 7.59 17.74 -14.35
C HIS A 362 6.32 17.63 -13.51
N ALA A 363 5.16 18.00 -14.07
CA ALA A 363 3.88 17.99 -13.35
C ALA A 363 3.49 16.60 -12.82
N LEU A 364 3.73 15.53 -13.60
CA LEU A 364 3.41 14.16 -13.20
C LEU A 364 4.40 13.61 -12.16
N ARG A 365 5.67 14.00 -12.22
CA ARG A 365 6.72 13.40 -11.38
C ARG A 365 7.01 14.17 -10.11
N TYR A 366 6.88 15.49 -10.11
CA TYR A 366 7.31 16.38 -9.03
C TYR A 366 6.67 16.03 -7.68
N GLU A 367 5.34 15.98 -7.61
CA GLU A 367 4.63 15.65 -6.36
C GLU A 367 4.96 14.24 -5.86
N ARG A 368 5.10 13.28 -6.78
CA ARG A 368 5.53 11.92 -6.44
C ARG A 368 6.97 11.91 -5.92
N ALA A 369 7.88 12.65 -6.53
CA ALA A 369 9.28 12.73 -6.09
C ALA A 369 9.37 13.37 -4.70
N LYS A 370 8.62 14.45 -4.45
CA LYS A 370 8.55 15.11 -3.15
C LYS A 370 8.05 14.17 -2.06
N SER A 371 6.95 13.47 -2.33
CA SER A 371 6.41 12.46 -1.42
C SER A 371 7.42 11.34 -1.11
N LEU A 372 8.16 10.87 -2.12
CA LEU A 372 9.20 9.85 -1.92
C LEU A 372 10.38 10.37 -1.08
N VAL A 373 10.83 11.61 -1.30
CA VAL A 373 11.88 12.25 -0.50
C VAL A 373 11.43 12.38 0.96
N GLU A 374 10.23 12.90 1.21
CA GLU A 374 9.67 13.09 2.55
C GLU A 374 9.50 11.75 3.31
N GLN A 375 9.03 10.71 2.61
CA GLN A 375 8.87 9.37 3.19
C GLN A 375 10.23 8.72 3.48
N ALA A 376 11.20 8.86 2.59
CA ALA A 376 12.55 8.33 2.79
C ALA A 376 13.24 9.02 3.98
N HIS A 377 13.12 10.34 4.08
CA HIS A 377 13.60 11.12 5.22
C HIS A 377 12.96 10.66 6.53
N SER A 378 11.63 10.48 6.53
CA SER A 378 10.88 10.03 7.70
C SER A 378 11.29 8.61 8.13
N LEU A 379 11.51 7.71 7.17
CA LEU A 379 12.03 6.37 7.46
C LEU A 379 13.43 6.44 8.08
N GLN A 380 14.34 7.22 7.49
CA GLN A 380 15.71 7.37 7.98
C GLN A 380 15.75 7.91 9.41
N MET A 381 14.99 8.97 9.69
CA MET A 381 14.90 9.58 11.02
C MET A 381 14.25 8.63 12.04
N MET A 382 13.36 7.74 11.61
CA MET A 382 12.73 6.72 12.45
C MET A 382 13.72 5.61 12.80
N ILE A 383 14.44 5.03 11.83
CA ILE A 383 15.40 3.95 12.07
C ILE A 383 16.64 4.41 12.85
N SER A 384 17.00 5.70 12.77
CA SER A 384 18.08 6.31 13.55
C SER A 384 17.61 6.91 14.88
N GLN A 385 16.33 6.75 15.24
CA GLN A 385 15.71 7.27 16.46
C GLN A 385 15.86 8.78 16.70
N ARG A 386 15.97 9.57 15.63
CA ARG A 386 16.20 11.03 15.71
C ARG A 386 14.93 11.87 15.85
N PHE A 387 13.74 11.25 15.89
CA PHE A 387 12.50 11.96 16.22
C PHE A 387 12.27 12.06 17.75
N PRO A 388 11.63 13.13 18.24
CA PRO A 388 11.23 13.22 19.64
C PRO A 388 10.42 11.98 20.06
N PHE A 389 10.79 11.39 21.20
CA PHE A 389 10.16 10.19 21.78
C PHE A 389 10.27 8.89 20.96
N ALA A 390 10.98 8.88 19.82
CA ALA A 390 11.11 7.68 18.97
C ALA A 390 11.61 6.46 19.76
N ARG A 391 12.64 6.64 20.59
CA ARG A 391 13.20 5.57 21.44
C ARG A 391 12.19 4.88 22.36
N PHE A 392 11.17 5.61 22.81
CA PHE A 392 10.16 5.09 23.74
C PHE A 392 8.99 4.41 23.01
N ILE A 393 8.71 4.85 21.79
CA ILE A 393 7.55 4.38 21.01
C ILE A 393 7.96 3.25 20.07
N PHE A 394 9.11 3.36 19.41
CA PHE A 394 9.47 2.52 18.27
C PHE A 394 9.63 1.05 18.66
N LYS A 395 10.38 0.74 19.73
CA LYS A 395 10.60 -0.64 20.18
C LYS A 395 9.30 -1.39 20.51
N PRO A 396 8.39 -0.88 21.36
CA PRO A 396 7.11 -1.58 21.61
C PRO A 396 6.22 -1.63 20.35
N LEU A 397 6.26 -0.59 19.52
CA LEU A 397 5.40 -0.50 18.33
C LEU A 397 5.82 -1.46 17.21
N VAL A 398 7.12 -1.70 17.01
CA VAL A 398 7.63 -2.69 16.04
C VAL A 398 7.12 -4.10 16.34
N SER A 399 7.02 -4.46 17.63
CA SER A 399 6.46 -5.76 18.02
C SER A 399 4.96 -5.91 17.73
N LEU A 400 4.24 -4.78 17.62
CA LEU A 400 2.79 -4.74 17.40
C LEU A 400 2.40 -4.77 15.91
N PHE A 401 3.21 -4.17 15.03
CA PHE A 401 2.87 -4.09 13.60
C PHE A 401 3.08 -5.40 12.82
N GLY A 402 3.78 -6.38 13.42
CA GLY A 402 4.01 -7.69 12.82
C GLY A 402 5.01 -7.67 11.64
N PRO A 403 5.31 -8.84 11.06
CA PRO A 403 6.38 -8.99 10.07
C PRO A 403 6.11 -8.32 8.71
N ASP A 404 4.84 -8.06 8.37
CA ASP A 404 4.42 -7.50 7.08
C ASP A 404 4.45 -5.96 7.02
N ALA A 405 4.68 -5.27 8.14
CA ALA A 405 4.48 -3.82 8.28
C ALA A 405 5.25 -2.99 7.24
N PHE A 406 6.52 -3.34 7.00
CA PHE A 406 7.34 -2.68 6.00
C PHE A 406 6.75 -2.86 4.58
N ILE A 407 6.26 -4.06 4.29
CA ILE A 407 5.68 -4.43 3.00
C ILE A 407 4.39 -3.65 2.75
N ASP A 408 3.58 -3.47 3.79
CA ASP A 408 2.33 -2.71 3.73
C ASP A 408 2.56 -1.23 3.43
N ILE A 409 3.68 -0.66 3.89
CA ILE A 409 4.08 0.72 3.57
C ILE A 409 4.59 0.85 2.13
N VAL A 410 5.40 -0.10 1.67
CA VAL A 410 6.05 -0.02 0.35
C VAL A 410 5.12 -0.41 -0.80
N THR A 411 4.18 -1.34 -0.57
CA THR A 411 3.29 -1.85 -1.63
C THR A 411 2.53 -0.73 -2.37
N PRO A 412 1.85 0.21 -1.69
CA PRO A 412 1.15 1.31 -2.38
C PRO A 412 2.08 2.20 -3.20
N ILE A 413 3.29 2.48 -2.70
CA ILE A 413 4.30 3.27 -3.41
C ILE A 413 4.65 2.60 -4.75
N CYS A 414 4.79 1.28 -4.73
CA CYS A 414 5.07 0.49 -5.92
C CYS A 414 3.88 0.37 -6.87
N CYS A 415 2.64 0.23 -6.37
CA CYS A 415 1.44 0.15 -7.21
C CYS A 415 1.18 1.42 -8.03
N GLU A 416 1.69 2.56 -7.57
CA GLU A 416 1.65 3.85 -8.29
C GLU A 416 2.74 3.99 -9.38
N ALA A 417 3.49 2.92 -9.69
CA ALA A 417 4.57 2.94 -10.67
C ALA A 417 4.11 3.42 -12.06
N THR A 418 4.97 4.21 -12.71
CA THR A 418 4.83 4.47 -14.15
C THR A 418 5.33 3.29 -14.95
N ARG A 419 4.71 3.02 -16.11
CA ARG A 419 5.20 2.10 -17.14
C ARG A 419 5.59 2.83 -18.42
N ILE A 420 6.34 2.15 -19.29
CA ILE A 420 6.61 2.63 -20.65
C ILE A 420 5.34 2.39 -21.50
N GLN A 421 4.74 3.45 -22.01
CA GLN A 421 3.50 3.39 -22.80
C GLN A 421 3.82 2.93 -24.23
N GLY A 422 3.01 2.01 -24.77
CA GLY A 422 3.23 1.44 -26.09
C GLY A 422 4.09 0.16 -26.09
N ILE A 423 4.73 -0.17 -24.96
CA ILE A 423 5.37 -1.46 -24.73
C ILE A 423 4.45 -2.30 -23.81
N PRO A 424 4.10 -3.54 -24.18
CA PRO A 424 3.33 -4.42 -23.30
C PRO A 424 4.05 -4.66 -21.97
N VAL A 425 3.32 -4.69 -20.86
CA VAL A 425 3.85 -5.17 -19.57
C VAL A 425 3.72 -6.69 -19.56
N PRO A 426 4.81 -7.45 -19.35
CA PRO A 426 4.71 -8.90 -19.22
C PRO A 426 3.74 -9.30 -18.10
N LYS A 427 2.96 -10.35 -18.32
CA LYS A 427 2.00 -10.82 -17.32
C LYS A 427 2.73 -11.53 -16.18
N ARG A 428 2.70 -10.95 -14.98
CA ARG A 428 3.19 -11.56 -13.73
C ARG A 428 2.00 -11.74 -12.79
N PRO A 429 1.67 -12.96 -12.30
CA PRO A 429 0.56 -13.16 -11.37
C PRO A 429 0.79 -12.37 -10.07
N HIS A 430 -0.24 -11.67 -9.60
CA HIS A 430 -0.13 -10.88 -8.38
C HIS A 430 -1.49 -10.60 -7.74
N PHE A 431 -1.47 -10.39 -6.43
CA PHE A 431 -2.69 -10.21 -5.65
C PHE A 431 -3.26 -8.78 -5.70
N VAL A 432 -2.37 -7.78 -5.70
CA VAL A 432 -2.68 -6.34 -5.66
C VAL A 432 -2.40 -5.71 -7.02
N PRO A 433 -3.42 -5.21 -7.72
CA PRO A 433 -3.22 -4.58 -9.03
C PRO A 433 -2.45 -3.27 -8.91
N PHE A 434 -1.71 -2.92 -9.95
CA PHE A 434 -1.17 -1.57 -10.11
C PHE A 434 -2.28 -0.57 -10.45
N GLU A 435 -2.06 0.73 -10.19
CA GLU A 435 -3.10 1.75 -10.40
C GLU A 435 -3.60 1.82 -11.86
N ASP A 436 -2.76 1.49 -12.83
CA ASP A 436 -3.12 1.47 -14.26
C ASP A 436 -3.79 0.17 -14.72
N GLU A 437 -3.87 -0.84 -13.87
CA GLU A 437 -4.63 -2.08 -14.06
C GLU A 437 -6.04 -2.00 -13.46
N LEU A 438 -6.28 -1.02 -12.57
CA LEU A 438 -7.57 -0.79 -11.96
C LEU A 438 -8.64 -0.40 -13.01
N PRO A 439 -9.91 -0.83 -12.83
CA PRO A 439 -11.01 -0.48 -13.73
C PRO A 439 -11.23 1.02 -13.94
N ALA A 440 -10.86 1.85 -12.96
CA ALA A 440 -10.86 3.29 -13.03
C ALA A 440 -9.72 3.89 -12.20
N LYS A 441 -9.27 5.10 -12.56
CA LYS A 441 -8.29 5.83 -11.75
C LYS A 441 -8.84 6.10 -10.34
N PRO A 442 -8.04 5.84 -9.29
CA PRO A 442 -8.38 6.20 -7.91
C PRO A 442 -8.58 7.70 -7.73
N ILE A 443 -9.44 8.08 -6.79
CA ILE A 443 -9.69 9.47 -6.42
C ILE A 443 -8.74 9.85 -5.28
N LYS A 444 -7.66 10.55 -5.63
CA LYS A 444 -6.65 11.01 -4.69
C LYS A 444 -7.12 12.30 -3.99
N GLY A 445 -7.57 12.18 -2.74
CA GLY A 445 -7.87 13.30 -1.84
C GLY A 445 -9.07 14.19 -2.20
N GLY A 446 -9.08 15.40 -1.62
CA GLY A 446 -10.05 16.46 -1.93
C GLY A 446 -11.47 16.29 -1.37
N LEU A 447 -12.36 17.21 -1.75
CA LEU A 447 -13.77 17.20 -1.35
C LEU A 447 -14.49 15.94 -1.83
N ALA A 448 -14.15 15.42 -3.01
CA ALA A 448 -14.73 14.20 -3.56
C ALA A 448 -14.53 12.99 -2.62
N ARG A 449 -13.41 12.89 -1.91
CA ARG A 449 -13.17 11.80 -0.93
C ARG A 449 -13.75 12.12 0.45
N ARG A 450 -13.69 13.38 0.89
CA ARG A 450 -14.11 13.80 2.24
C ARG A 450 -15.63 13.90 2.40
N VAL A 451 -16.33 14.51 1.43
CA VAL A 451 -17.77 14.79 1.54
C VAL A 451 -18.60 13.51 1.72
N PRO A 452 -18.43 12.45 0.91
CA PRO A 452 -19.21 11.22 1.08
C PRO A 452 -18.95 10.53 2.42
N TRP A 453 -17.70 10.60 2.93
CA TRP A 453 -17.38 10.07 4.26
C TRP A 453 -18.06 10.88 5.36
N VAL A 454 -17.96 12.22 5.34
CA VAL A 454 -18.61 13.09 6.34
C VAL A 454 -20.13 12.89 6.34
N LEU A 455 -20.75 12.83 5.17
CA LEU A 455 -22.19 12.57 5.04
C LEU A 455 -22.56 11.21 5.63
N ALA A 456 -21.82 10.15 5.27
CA ALA A 456 -22.06 8.81 5.81
C ALA A 456 -21.89 8.77 7.33
N THR A 457 -20.78 9.26 7.88
CA THR A 457 -20.54 9.26 9.33
C THR A 457 -21.52 10.16 10.09
N GLY A 458 -21.91 11.30 9.51
CA GLY A 458 -22.88 12.20 10.10
C GLY A 458 -24.28 11.58 10.18
N THR A 459 -24.76 11.00 9.08
CA THR A 459 -26.04 10.28 9.04
C THR A 459 -26.06 9.08 9.99
N LEU A 460 -24.97 8.31 10.02
CA LEU A 460 -24.83 7.14 10.89
C LEU A 460 -24.73 7.52 12.37
N GLY A 461 -24.01 8.60 12.69
CA GLY A 461 -23.95 9.16 14.04
C GLY A 461 -25.32 9.64 14.53
N LEU A 462 -26.07 10.34 13.67
CA LEU A 462 -27.45 10.77 13.99
C LEU A 462 -28.40 9.58 14.15
N SER A 463 -28.28 8.55 13.31
CA SER A 463 -29.09 7.33 13.40
C SER A 463 -28.79 6.54 14.66
N LEU A 464 -27.51 6.43 15.05
CA LEU A 464 -27.12 5.84 16.32
C LEU A 464 -27.66 6.66 17.49
N PHE A 465 -27.51 7.98 17.48
CA PHE A 465 -28.06 8.85 18.51
C PHE A 465 -29.59 8.74 18.64
N ALA A 466 -30.30 8.68 17.51
CA ALA A 466 -31.74 8.47 17.48
C ALA A 466 -32.14 7.09 18.03
N ALA A 467 -31.38 6.03 17.71
CA ALA A 467 -31.58 4.70 18.27
C ALA A 467 -31.39 4.69 19.80
N LEU A 468 -30.37 5.40 20.30
CA LEU A 468 -30.09 5.54 21.73
C LEU A 468 -31.15 6.33 22.49
N LYS A 469 -31.80 7.31 21.84
CA LYS A 469 -32.85 8.14 22.45
C LYS A 469 -34.26 7.55 22.36
N ASN A 470 -34.47 6.50 21.56
CA ASN A 470 -35.81 5.97 21.33
C ASN A 470 -36.34 5.30 22.61
N LYS A 471 -37.27 5.99 23.31
CA LYS A 471 -37.78 5.62 24.65
C LYS A 471 -38.73 4.41 24.67
N ASP A 472 -39.07 3.85 23.51
CA ASP A 472 -39.82 2.57 23.42
C ASP A 472 -39.00 1.35 23.89
N ILE A 473 -37.72 1.57 24.18
CA ILE A 473 -36.80 0.58 24.74
C ILE A 473 -36.86 0.73 26.25
N GLY A 474 -37.55 -0.19 26.92
CA GLY A 474 -37.65 -0.22 28.38
C GLY A 474 -36.28 -0.02 29.04
N SER A 475 -36.20 0.94 29.95
CA SER A 475 -35.04 1.32 30.77
C SER A 475 -33.94 0.23 30.83
N GLY A 476 -32.83 0.43 30.11
CA GLY A 476 -31.70 -0.51 30.06
C GLY A 476 -31.07 -0.84 31.42
N THR A 477 -31.33 -0.03 32.45
CA THR A 477 -30.97 -0.31 33.85
C THR A 477 -31.80 -1.43 34.48
N GLY A 478 -33.08 -1.57 34.11
CA GLY A 478 -33.95 -2.67 34.55
C GLY A 478 -33.68 -3.99 33.82
N VAL A 479 -33.14 -3.93 32.60
CA VAL A 479 -32.76 -5.12 31.82
C VAL A 479 -31.50 -5.74 32.40
N LEU A 480 -30.44 -4.99 32.71
CA LEU A 480 -29.22 -5.54 33.31
C LEU A 480 -29.46 -6.19 34.69
N TYR A 481 -30.33 -5.57 35.52
CA TYR A 481 -30.76 -6.12 36.81
C TYR A 481 -31.55 -7.43 36.65
N ASN A 482 -32.44 -7.52 35.66
CA ASN A 482 -33.18 -8.74 35.34
C ASN A 482 -32.31 -9.81 34.62
N VAL A 483 -31.32 -9.39 33.83
CA VAL A 483 -30.35 -10.24 33.13
C VAL A 483 -29.44 -10.97 34.12
N LEU A 484 -28.97 -10.28 35.16
CA LEU A 484 -28.19 -10.87 36.24
C LEU A 484 -29.01 -11.84 37.10
N GLN A 485 -30.32 -11.61 37.26
CA GLN A 485 -31.21 -12.53 37.98
C GLN A 485 -31.72 -13.73 37.16
N GLN A 486 -31.76 -13.64 35.82
CA GLN A 486 -32.33 -14.66 34.94
C GLN A 486 -31.30 -15.39 34.07
N TRP A 487 -30.01 -15.20 34.35
CA TRP A 487 -28.95 -15.98 33.71
C TRP A 487 -29.18 -17.48 33.99
N GLY A 488 -29.62 -18.21 32.96
CA GLY A 488 -29.96 -19.64 33.04
C GLY A 488 -31.45 -19.99 32.83
N ALA A 489 -32.37 -19.03 32.86
CA ALA A 489 -33.79 -19.28 32.60
C ALA A 489 -34.23 -18.56 31.32
N GLY A 490 -34.56 -19.30 30.25
CA GLY A 490 -34.88 -18.80 28.89
C GLY A 490 -36.09 -17.85 28.73
N GLY A 491 -36.44 -17.06 29.75
CA GLY A 491 -37.51 -16.05 29.73
C GLY A 491 -37.11 -14.70 29.12
N LEU A 492 -35.82 -14.35 29.09
CA LEU A 492 -35.34 -13.07 28.54
C LEU A 492 -35.51 -13.00 27.02
N LEU A 493 -35.08 -14.05 26.30
CA LEU A 493 -35.26 -14.18 24.85
C LEU A 493 -36.75 -14.09 24.48
N GLY A 494 -37.64 -14.76 25.21
CA GLY A 494 -39.08 -14.71 24.95
C GLY A 494 -39.73 -13.33 25.12
N LYS A 495 -39.26 -12.50 26.07
CA LYS A 495 -39.76 -11.12 26.26
C LYS A 495 -39.21 -10.14 25.20
N ILE A 496 -37.94 -10.28 24.82
CA ILE A 496 -37.29 -9.45 23.79
C ILE A 496 -37.86 -9.78 22.40
N VAL A 497 -38.03 -11.08 22.10
CA VAL A 497 -38.65 -11.56 20.87
C VAL A 497 -40.14 -11.17 20.81
N GLY A 498 -40.85 -11.18 21.94
CA GLY A 498 -42.25 -10.77 22.01
C GLY A 498 -42.54 -9.29 21.74
N GLN A 499 -41.53 -8.41 21.83
CA GLN A 499 -41.64 -6.97 21.53
C GLN A 499 -41.13 -6.59 20.13
N THR A 500 -40.44 -7.49 19.43
CA THR A 500 -39.77 -7.20 18.15
C THR A 500 -40.46 -7.96 17.01
N SER A 501 -40.72 -7.31 15.87
CA SER A 501 -41.34 -8.01 14.73
C SER A 501 -40.42 -9.11 14.17
N THR A 502 -40.99 -10.24 13.76
CA THR A 502 -40.25 -11.37 13.13
C THR A 502 -39.37 -10.92 11.96
N ALA A 503 -39.84 -9.94 11.19
CA ALA A 503 -39.08 -9.33 10.09
C ALA A 503 -37.85 -8.53 10.57
N GLY A 504 -37.94 -7.86 11.72
CA GLY A 504 -36.82 -7.14 12.33
C GLY A 504 -35.74 -8.07 12.90
N LEU A 505 -36.12 -9.27 13.36
CA LEU A 505 -35.15 -10.26 13.83
C LEU A 505 -34.40 -10.93 12.66
N ILE A 506 -35.08 -11.20 11.55
CA ILE A 506 -34.45 -11.77 10.35
C ILE A 506 -33.50 -10.76 9.68
N SER A 507 -33.79 -9.46 9.74
CA SER A 507 -32.93 -8.42 9.15
C SER A 507 -31.59 -8.23 9.88
N LEU A 508 -31.42 -8.78 11.09
CA LEU A 508 -30.14 -8.79 11.82
C LEU A 508 -29.18 -9.89 11.35
N VAL A 509 -29.66 -10.93 10.66
CA VAL A 509 -28.81 -12.03 10.17
C VAL A 509 -27.67 -11.51 9.26
N PRO A 510 -27.95 -10.66 8.24
CA PRO A 510 -26.90 -9.99 7.46
C PRO A 510 -25.90 -9.22 8.30
N VAL A 511 -26.39 -8.43 9.26
CA VAL A 511 -25.55 -7.56 10.10
C VAL A 511 -24.59 -8.39 10.94
N LEU A 512 -25.09 -9.42 11.61
CA LEU A 512 -24.27 -10.33 12.43
C LEU A 512 -23.25 -11.09 11.58
N SER A 513 -23.65 -11.55 10.39
CA SER A 513 -22.76 -12.26 9.47
C SER A 513 -21.64 -11.35 8.97
N SER A 514 -21.99 -10.17 8.46
CA SER A 514 -21.03 -9.17 7.99
C SER A 514 -20.12 -8.69 9.11
N TRP A 515 -20.63 -8.63 10.35
CA TRP A 515 -19.82 -8.29 11.50
C TRP A 515 -18.78 -9.35 11.85
N LEU A 516 -19.17 -10.62 11.95
CA LEU A 516 -18.23 -11.71 12.20
C LEU A 516 -17.13 -11.74 11.14
N ILE A 517 -17.51 -11.50 9.89
CA ILE A 517 -16.59 -11.40 8.76
C ILE A 517 -15.63 -10.21 8.94
N GLU A 518 -16.16 -8.99 9.07
CA GLU A 518 -15.35 -7.77 9.21
C GLU A 518 -14.46 -7.81 10.47
N GLY A 519 -14.98 -8.30 11.60
CA GLY A 519 -14.23 -8.40 12.85
C GLY A 519 -13.09 -9.42 12.83
N SER A 520 -13.16 -10.42 11.95
CA SER A 520 -12.10 -11.41 11.78
C SER A 520 -11.07 -11.04 10.71
N ARG A 521 -11.23 -9.89 10.04
CA ARG A 521 -10.23 -9.42 9.06
C ARG A 521 -8.95 -9.03 9.79
N ARG A 522 -7.81 -9.43 9.23
CA ARG A 522 -6.48 -9.13 9.80
C ARG A 522 -6.29 -7.63 10.04
N GLY A 523 -6.74 -6.79 9.10
CA GLY A 523 -6.66 -5.33 9.21
C GLY A 523 -7.51 -4.71 10.31
N ASN A 524 -8.43 -5.48 10.90
CA ASN A 524 -9.35 -5.00 11.92
C ASN A 524 -9.02 -5.51 13.33
N SER A 525 -7.95 -6.29 13.50
CA SER A 525 -7.55 -7.00 14.74
C SER A 525 -7.33 -6.14 15.99
N LEU A 526 -7.22 -4.81 15.85
CA LEU A 526 -7.03 -3.86 16.97
C LEU A 526 -8.10 -2.76 17.01
N ASN A 527 -9.13 -2.86 16.18
CA ASN A 527 -10.20 -1.86 16.13
C ASN A 527 -11.51 -2.43 16.71
N PRO A 528 -12.50 -1.57 17.02
CA PRO A 528 -13.73 -2.00 17.64
C PRO A 528 -14.39 -3.16 16.90
N LEU A 529 -14.30 -3.25 15.56
CA LEU A 529 -14.97 -4.30 14.76
C LEU A 529 -14.57 -5.72 15.17
N SER A 530 -13.38 -5.91 15.74
CA SER A 530 -12.91 -7.20 16.24
C SER A 530 -13.43 -7.56 17.64
N TRP A 531 -14.03 -6.64 18.39
CA TRP A 531 -14.45 -6.83 19.77
C TRP A 531 -15.85 -7.42 19.90
N THR A 532 -16.06 -8.61 19.34
CA THR A 532 -17.34 -9.34 19.32
C THR A 532 -18.04 -9.42 20.69
N THR A 533 -17.30 -9.56 21.79
CA THR A 533 -17.84 -9.55 23.16
C THR A 533 -18.37 -8.19 23.62
N VAL A 534 -17.68 -7.09 23.30
CA VAL A 534 -18.17 -5.72 23.59
C VAL A 534 -19.48 -5.47 22.85
N TYR A 535 -19.63 -6.06 21.67
CA TYR A 535 -20.83 -5.95 20.86
C TYR A 535 -22.00 -6.75 21.39
N SER A 536 -21.79 -7.97 21.86
CA SER A 536 -22.81 -8.72 22.60
C SER A 536 -23.27 -7.95 23.84
N LEU A 537 -22.36 -7.26 24.54
CA LEU A 537 -22.70 -6.42 25.68
C LEU A 537 -23.56 -5.20 25.28
N ILE A 538 -23.19 -4.50 24.20
CA ILE A 538 -23.97 -3.37 23.66
C ILE A 538 -25.36 -3.84 23.22
N TYR A 539 -25.46 -4.98 22.54
CA TYR A 539 -26.72 -5.63 22.18
C TYR A 539 -27.61 -5.85 23.41
N SER A 540 -27.03 -6.37 24.51
CA SER A 540 -27.77 -6.62 25.76
C SER A 540 -28.15 -5.35 26.53
N LEU A 541 -27.37 -4.28 26.45
CA LEU A 541 -27.59 -3.04 27.20
C LEU A 541 -28.57 -2.07 26.52
N ILE A 542 -28.53 -2.00 25.18
CA ILE A 542 -29.17 -0.94 24.39
C ILE A 542 -30.25 -1.51 23.46
N GLY A 543 -30.28 -2.83 23.27
CA GLY A 543 -31.29 -3.52 22.49
C GLY A 543 -31.00 -3.59 20.99
N PRO A 544 -31.77 -4.43 20.26
CA PRO A 544 -31.47 -4.86 18.90
C PRO A 544 -31.51 -3.74 17.85
N SER A 545 -32.27 -2.68 18.08
CA SER A 545 -32.44 -1.53 17.16
C SER A 545 -31.18 -0.66 17.02
N SER A 546 -30.25 -0.72 17.98
CA SER A 546 -29.01 0.07 17.99
C SER A 546 -27.85 -0.61 17.25
N VAL A 547 -27.93 -1.94 17.06
CA VAL A 547 -26.87 -2.79 16.52
C VAL A 547 -26.47 -2.39 15.11
N LEU A 548 -27.48 -2.22 14.25
CA LEU A 548 -27.29 -1.92 12.84
C LEU A 548 -26.63 -0.54 12.60
N PRO A 549 -27.16 0.58 13.13
CA PRO A 549 -26.50 1.88 13.02
C PRO A 549 -25.07 1.86 13.55
N PHE A 550 -24.83 1.13 14.64
CA PHE A 550 -23.51 1.03 15.25
C PHE A 550 -22.52 0.20 14.42
N PHE A 551 -22.93 -0.94 13.88
CA PHE A 551 -22.14 -1.73 12.95
C PHE A 551 -21.80 -0.91 11.71
N CYS A 552 -22.80 -0.27 11.09
CA CYS A 552 -22.59 0.56 9.91
C CYS A 552 -21.60 1.70 10.18
N LEU A 553 -21.74 2.41 11.31
CA LEU A 553 -20.81 3.47 11.71
C LEU A 553 -19.40 2.92 11.93
N SER A 554 -19.28 1.82 12.68
CA SER A 554 -18.00 1.17 12.96
C SER A 554 -17.32 0.70 11.68
N SER A 555 -18.09 0.16 10.73
CA SER A 555 -17.59 -0.30 9.44
C SER A 555 -17.05 0.86 8.60
N VAL A 556 -17.79 1.98 8.50
CA VAL A 556 -17.33 3.18 7.78
C VAL A 556 -16.07 3.81 8.40
N LEU A 557 -15.95 3.75 9.74
CA LEU A 557 -14.83 4.34 10.47
C LEU A 557 -13.57 3.45 10.45
N PHE A 558 -13.74 2.13 10.59
CA PHE A 558 -12.65 1.24 10.96
C PHE A 558 -12.41 0.08 9.99
N SER A 559 -13.33 -0.24 9.08
CA SER A 559 -13.13 -1.36 8.13
C SER A 559 -11.90 -1.11 7.27
N THR A 560 -11.05 -2.13 7.17
CA THR A 560 -9.88 -2.09 6.32
C THR A 560 -10.23 -1.83 4.85
N LYS A 561 -9.50 -0.91 4.25
CA LYS A 561 -9.60 -0.52 2.83
C LYS A 561 -8.57 -1.23 1.96
N SER A 562 -7.61 -1.90 2.59
CA SER A 562 -6.54 -2.64 1.92
C SER A 562 -7.05 -3.97 1.44
N THR A 563 -6.75 -4.34 0.20
CA THR A 563 -7.03 -5.67 -0.34
C THR A 563 -6.25 -6.74 0.41
N ILE A 564 -5.01 -6.46 0.85
CA ILE A 564 -4.12 -7.42 1.53
C ILE A 564 -4.59 -7.77 2.94
N HIS A 565 -5.23 -6.83 3.62
CA HIS A 565 -5.69 -7.03 5.00
C HIS A 565 -7.14 -7.47 5.11
N ARG A 566 -7.80 -7.66 3.96
CA ARG A 566 -9.19 -8.06 3.85
C ARG A 566 -9.40 -9.58 4.00
N PRO A 567 -8.53 -10.47 3.47
CA PRO A 567 -8.67 -11.90 3.63
C PRO A 567 -8.87 -12.32 5.10
N VAL A 568 -9.72 -13.32 5.30
CA VAL A 568 -9.94 -13.99 6.59
C VAL A 568 -9.44 -15.43 6.54
N ASP A 569 -9.26 -16.05 7.70
CA ASP A 569 -8.95 -17.49 7.75
C ASP A 569 -10.08 -18.29 7.06
N PRO A 570 -9.78 -19.16 6.07
CA PRO A 570 -10.80 -19.96 5.39
C PRO A 570 -11.64 -20.85 6.33
N LYS A 571 -11.10 -21.29 7.46
CA LYS A 571 -11.85 -22.01 8.50
C LYS A 571 -12.87 -21.09 9.17
N MET A 572 -12.49 -19.85 9.47
CA MET A 572 -13.41 -18.84 9.98
C MET A 572 -14.53 -18.61 8.96
N ALA A 573 -14.18 -18.32 7.69
CA ALA A 573 -15.16 -18.05 6.64
C ALA A 573 -16.20 -19.18 6.49
N LYS A 574 -15.77 -20.45 6.57
CA LYS A 574 -16.66 -21.62 6.51
C LYS A 574 -17.56 -21.77 7.75
N SER A 575 -17.15 -21.22 8.89
CA SER A 575 -17.90 -21.29 10.16
C SER A 575 -18.98 -20.23 10.32
N VAL A 576 -18.96 -19.15 9.51
CA VAL A 576 -19.91 -18.02 9.64
C VAL A 576 -21.36 -18.49 9.54
N VAL A 577 -21.72 -19.24 8.49
CA VAL A 577 -23.10 -19.71 8.29
C VAL A 577 -23.55 -20.67 9.40
N PRO A 578 -22.82 -21.76 9.73
CA PRO A 578 -23.19 -22.62 10.86
C PRO A 578 -23.28 -21.84 12.19
N GLY A 579 -22.36 -20.91 12.43
CA GLY A 579 -22.32 -20.10 13.65
C GLY A 579 -23.54 -19.19 13.78
N VAL A 580 -23.93 -18.48 12.73
CA VAL A 580 -25.12 -17.62 12.74
C VAL A 580 -26.42 -18.44 12.82
N LEU A 581 -26.47 -19.59 12.14
CA LEU A 581 -27.64 -20.48 12.20
C LEU A 581 -27.86 -21.05 13.61
N LEU A 582 -26.81 -21.58 14.23
CA LEU A 582 -26.89 -22.19 15.57
C LEU A 582 -26.99 -21.14 16.68
N GLY A 583 -26.22 -20.06 16.59
CA GLY A 583 -26.11 -19.05 17.65
C GLY A 583 -27.21 -18.01 17.65
N TYR A 584 -27.91 -17.79 16.53
CA TYR A 584 -28.93 -16.75 16.42
C TYR A 584 -30.25 -17.23 15.81
N VAL A 585 -30.22 -17.87 14.63
CA VAL A 585 -31.46 -18.25 13.92
C VAL A 585 -32.25 -19.32 14.68
N ALA A 586 -31.61 -20.41 15.08
CA ALA A 586 -32.30 -21.50 15.78
C ALA A 586 -32.90 -21.07 17.14
N PRO A 587 -32.18 -20.34 18.03
CA PRO A 587 -32.76 -19.79 19.26
C PRO A 587 -33.92 -18.84 18.99
N THR A 588 -33.83 -18.00 17.96
CA THR A 588 -34.88 -17.04 17.59
C THR A 588 -36.14 -17.76 17.11
N VAL A 589 -35.99 -18.76 16.24
CA VAL A 589 -37.12 -19.58 15.77
C VAL A 589 -37.74 -20.36 16.93
N ALA A 590 -36.93 -20.96 17.80
CA ALA A 590 -37.41 -21.68 18.97
C ALA A 590 -38.22 -20.78 19.92
N ALA A 591 -37.81 -19.52 20.09
CA ALA A 591 -38.53 -18.52 20.89
C ALA A 591 -39.87 -18.09 20.26
N LEU A 592 -40.00 -18.17 18.93
CA LEU A 592 -41.20 -17.78 18.18
C LEU A 592 -42.22 -18.93 18.01
N LEU A 593 -41.83 -20.19 18.22
CA LEU A 593 -42.74 -21.33 18.09
C LEU A 593 -43.84 -21.29 19.18
N PRO A 594 -45.13 -21.46 18.81
CA PRO A 594 -46.24 -21.44 19.75
C PRO A 594 -46.31 -22.77 20.53
N ILE A 595 -45.34 -22.99 21.42
CA ILE A 595 -45.36 -24.13 22.35
C ILE A 595 -46.40 -23.83 23.43
N ARG A 596 -47.51 -24.60 23.46
CA ARG A 596 -48.64 -24.43 24.39
C ARG A 596 -48.34 -24.90 25.83
N ASP A 597 -47.33 -25.75 26.01
CA ASP A 597 -46.98 -26.30 27.33
C ASP A 597 -45.81 -25.52 27.97
N SER A 598 -46.07 -24.97 29.16
CA SER A 598 -45.15 -24.12 29.92
C SER A 598 -43.88 -24.86 30.40
N LYS A 599 -43.98 -26.18 30.67
CA LYS A 599 -42.82 -27.01 31.04
C LYS A 599 -41.94 -27.31 29.84
N LEU A 600 -42.55 -27.47 28.67
CA LEU A 600 -41.88 -27.77 27.41
C LEU A 600 -41.17 -26.53 26.82
N ARG A 601 -41.72 -25.32 27.01
CA ARG A 601 -40.98 -24.06 26.75
C ARG A 601 -39.71 -23.94 27.58
N HIS A 602 -39.79 -24.29 28.86
CA HIS A 602 -38.63 -24.25 29.75
C HIS A 602 -37.57 -25.29 29.34
N TYR A 603 -38.01 -26.49 28.92
CA TYR A 603 -37.13 -27.55 28.42
C TYR A 603 -36.45 -27.19 27.10
N VAL A 604 -37.17 -26.61 26.13
CA VAL A 604 -36.61 -26.19 24.82
C VAL A 604 -35.66 -25.00 24.96
N GLY A 605 -35.96 -24.05 25.85
CA GLY A 605 -35.03 -22.96 26.19
C GLY A 605 -33.79 -23.47 26.93
N ALA A 606 -33.93 -24.46 27.81
CA ALA A 606 -32.83 -25.06 28.56
C ALA A 606 -31.95 -25.98 27.68
N THR A 607 -32.50 -26.69 26.69
CA THR A 607 -31.72 -27.50 25.74
C THR A 607 -30.99 -26.67 24.69
N ALA A 608 -31.55 -25.53 24.26
CA ALA A 608 -30.82 -24.55 23.44
C ALA A 608 -29.61 -23.98 24.21
N ASN A 609 -29.80 -23.59 25.48
CA ASN A 609 -28.71 -23.14 26.35
C ASN A 609 -27.68 -24.25 26.66
N ASN A 610 -28.11 -25.48 26.93
CA ASN A 610 -27.21 -26.61 27.18
C ASN A 610 -26.47 -27.08 25.91
N GLY A 611 -27.05 -26.89 24.72
CA GLY A 611 -26.38 -27.13 23.44
C GLY A 611 -25.28 -26.09 23.17
N GLN A 612 -25.53 -24.83 23.54
CA GLN A 612 -24.54 -23.76 23.55
C GLN A 612 -23.44 -24.03 24.58
N GLN A 613 -23.79 -24.37 25.83
CA GLN A 613 -22.84 -24.72 26.89
C GLN A 613 -22.02 -25.99 26.59
N LYS A 614 -22.58 -27.00 25.90
CA LYS A 614 -21.81 -28.19 25.45
C LYS A 614 -20.93 -27.90 24.23
N ALA A 615 -21.28 -26.91 23.42
CA ALA A 615 -20.39 -26.41 22.36
C ALA A 615 -19.25 -25.58 22.97
N ASP A 616 -19.56 -24.74 23.96
CA ASP A 616 -18.59 -23.90 24.68
C ASP A 616 -17.65 -24.74 25.57
N THR A 617 -18.15 -25.77 26.27
CA THR A 617 -17.30 -26.68 27.09
C THR A 617 -16.50 -27.70 26.28
N LYS A 618 -16.77 -27.89 24.98
CA LYS A 618 -15.85 -28.60 24.07
C LYS A 618 -14.82 -27.66 23.42
N VAL A 619 -15.00 -26.35 23.59
CA VAL A 619 -14.09 -25.31 23.10
C VAL A 619 -13.15 -24.83 24.22
N GLU A 620 -13.45 -25.09 25.49
CA GLU A 620 -12.56 -24.86 26.63
C GLU A 620 -11.59 -26.04 26.84
N ASP A 621 -10.32 -25.80 26.50
CA ASP A 621 -9.05 -26.48 26.86
C ASP A 621 -8.09 -26.63 25.68
N ARG A 622 -8.43 -26.04 24.53
CA ARG A 622 -7.38 -25.49 23.69
C ARG A 622 -7.45 -23.99 23.90
N PRO A 623 -6.41 -23.31 24.46
CA PRO A 623 -6.19 -21.94 24.01
C PRO A 623 -6.34 -22.02 22.51
N ILE A 624 -7.15 -21.16 21.90
CA ILE A 624 -7.22 -21.11 20.45
C ILE A 624 -5.82 -20.68 20.03
N ASN A 625 -4.92 -21.67 19.93
CA ASN A 625 -3.70 -21.67 19.18
C ASN A 625 -4.22 -21.64 17.75
N TYR A 626 -4.76 -20.48 17.38
CA TYR A 626 -4.67 -19.95 16.05
C TYR A 626 -3.19 -20.03 15.75
N ALA A 627 -2.77 -21.15 15.18
CA ALA A 627 -1.70 -21.08 14.22
C ALA A 627 -2.23 -20.08 13.19
N PRO A 628 -1.61 -18.89 13.07
CA PRO A 628 -2.01 -17.98 12.02
C PRO A 628 -1.99 -18.77 10.70
N PRO A 629 -2.88 -18.45 9.73
CA PRO A 629 -2.74 -18.99 8.38
C PRO A 629 -1.27 -18.89 7.97
N SER A 630 -0.78 -19.83 7.15
CA SER A 630 0.59 -19.70 6.62
C SER A 630 0.72 -18.29 6.04
N GLU A 631 1.83 -17.58 6.31
CA GLU A 631 1.97 -16.14 5.99
C GLU A 631 1.56 -15.80 4.54
N LEU A 632 1.60 -16.79 3.64
CA LEU A 632 1.25 -16.69 2.24
C LEU A 632 -0.19 -17.10 1.87
N GLN A 633 -0.95 -17.77 2.75
CA GLN A 633 -2.34 -18.20 2.45
C GLN A 633 -3.26 -17.02 2.17
N VAL A 634 -2.94 -15.83 2.69
CA VAL A 634 -3.66 -14.57 2.42
C VAL A 634 -3.73 -14.21 0.93
N TYR A 635 -2.85 -14.78 0.09
CA TYR A 635 -2.81 -14.51 -1.35
C TYR A 635 -3.61 -15.51 -2.20
N THR A 636 -4.31 -16.47 -1.58
CA THR A 636 -4.98 -17.59 -2.28
C THR A 636 -6.47 -17.36 -2.56
N ASN A 637 -7.10 -16.34 -1.95
CA ASN A 637 -8.54 -16.07 -2.05
C ASN A 637 -9.45 -17.27 -1.66
N GLU A 638 -8.95 -18.24 -0.90
CA GLU A 638 -9.71 -19.43 -0.46
C GLU A 638 -10.93 -19.09 0.41
N ASP A 639 -10.94 -17.92 1.05
CA ASP A 639 -12.02 -17.40 1.88
C ASP A 639 -13.16 -16.77 1.07
N VAL A 640 -12.91 -16.29 -0.15
CA VAL A 640 -13.90 -15.56 -0.95
C VAL A 640 -15.16 -16.38 -1.22
N THR A 641 -15.02 -17.66 -1.60
CA THR A 641 -16.16 -18.53 -1.89
C THR A 641 -17.08 -18.73 -0.67
N PRO A 642 -16.58 -19.14 0.51
CA PRO A 642 -17.41 -19.25 1.70
C PRO A 642 -17.97 -17.89 2.18
N LEU A 643 -17.25 -16.79 2.01
CA LEU A 643 -17.78 -15.45 2.33
C LEU A 643 -18.97 -15.07 1.44
N LYS A 644 -18.84 -15.24 0.12
CA LYS A 644 -19.93 -15.00 -0.84
C LYS A 644 -21.14 -15.89 -0.55
N PHE A 645 -20.90 -17.15 -0.21
CA PHE A 645 -21.97 -18.07 0.22
C PHE A 645 -22.69 -17.55 1.47
N SER A 646 -21.94 -17.04 2.45
CA SER A 646 -22.49 -16.48 3.69
C SER A 646 -23.39 -15.27 3.43
N HIS A 647 -22.93 -14.29 2.65
CA HIS A 647 -23.76 -13.14 2.27
C HIS A 647 -24.95 -13.54 1.41
N GLY A 648 -24.79 -14.52 0.50
CA GLY A 648 -25.87 -15.05 -0.33
C GLY A 648 -26.99 -15.69 0.47
N ILE A 649 -26.67 -16.50 1.49
CA ILE A 649 -27.67 -17.07 2.41
C ILE A 649 -28.36 -15.97 3.21
N ALA A 650 -27.62 -15.01 3.74
CA ALA A 650 -28.20 -13.92 4.51
C ALA A 650 -29.19 -13.10 3.66
N LEU A 651 -28.86 -12.84 2.40
CA LEU A 651 -29.75 -12.19 1.44
C LEU A 651 -31.01 -13.03 1.17
N ALA A 652 -30.85 -14.33 0.91
CA ALA A 652 -31.97 -15.24 0.66
C ALA A 652 -32.94 -15.32 1.85
N LEU A 653 -32.42 -15.35 3.08
CA LEU A 653 -33.23 -15.34 4.30
C LEU A 653 -34.03 -14.03 4.43
N CYS A 654 -33.43 -12.87 4.13
CA CYS A 654 -34.16 -11.60 4.14
C CYS A 654 -35.24 -11.54 3.04
N LEU A 655 -34.99 -12.09 1.85
CA LEU A 655 -35.98 -12.17 0.78
C LEU A 655 -37.13 -13.12 1.12
N ALA A 656 -36.87 -14.19 1.88
CA ALA A 656 -37.88 -15.14 2.35
C ALA A 656 -38.65 -14.64 3.58
N ALA A 657 -38.12 -13.67 4.33
CA ALA A 657 -38.69 -13.16 5.57
C ALA A 657 -40.17 -12.72 5.46
N PRO A 658 -40.61 -12.02 4.39
CA PRO A 658 -42.01 -11.63 4.24
C PRO A 658 -42.95 -12.84 4.08
N VAL A 659 -42.48 -13.87 3.38
CA VAL A 659 -43.23 -15.12 3.17
C VAL A 659 -43.33 -15.89 4.48
N VAL A 660 -42.22 -16.02 5.22
CA VAL A 660 -42.17 -16.71 6.51
C VAL A 660 -43.03 -15.99 7.56
N ALA A 661 -42.89 -14.67 7.69
CA ALA A 661 -43.69 -13.87 8.62
C ALA A 661 -45.21 -14.04 8.36
N LYS A 662 -45.60 -14.15 7.09
CA LYS A 662 -46.99 -14.38 6.68
C LYS A 662 -47.45 -15.82 6.88
N THR A 663 -46.62 -16.84 6.70
CA THR A 663 -47.00 -18.23 7.03
C THR A 663 -47.21 -18.45 8.53
N VAL A 664 -46.59 -17.61 9.37
CA VAL A 664 -46.73 -17.64 10.83
C VAL A 664 -47.88 -16.74 11.31
N SER A 665 -48.20 -15.65 10.61
CA SER A 665 -49.38 -14.84 10.89
C SER A 665 -50.60 -15.42 10.18
N THR A 666 -51.59 -15.94 10.90
CA THR A 666 -52.79 -16.62 10.38
C THR A 666 -53.79 -15.70 9.63
N THR A 667 -53.35 -14.84 8.71
CA THR A 667 -54.15 -13.77 8.08
C THR A 667 -54.14 -13.79 6.54
N ASP A 668 -55.29 -13.47 5.93
CA ASP A 668 -55.56 -13.57 4.49
C ASP A 668 -54.73 -12.64 3.59
N TRP A 669 -54.56 -13.04 2.32
CA TRP A 669 -53.80 -12.32 1.30
C TRP A 669 -54.50 -11.03 0.83
N THR A 670 -54.10 -9.87 1.38
CA THR A 670 -54.49 -8.54 0.88
C THR A 670 -53.28 -7.69 0.49
N LEU A 671 -53.44 -6.79 -0.49
CA LEU A 671 -52.37 -5.91 -1.01
C LEU A 671 -51.79 -4.96 0.07
N SER A 672 -52.57 -4.62 1.10
CA SER A 672 -52.14 -3.84 2.28
C SER A 672 -51.20 -4.60 3.22
N ALA A 673 -51.11 -5.93 3.13
CA ALA A 673 -50.15 -6.72 3.89
C ALA A 673 -48.72 -6.61 3.34
N ILE A 674 -48.56 -6.22 2.06
CA ILE A 674 -47.26 -6.03 1.43
C ILE A 674 -46.61 -4.72 1.92
N SER A 675 -47.40 -3.70 2.28
CA SER A 675 -46.88 -2.44 2.81
C SER A 675 -46.45 -2.51 4.29
N GLN A 676 -46.85 -3.55 5.06
CA GLN A 676 -46.33 -3.79 6.42
C GLN A 676 -44.91 -4.40 6.44
N VAL A 677 -44.39 -4.78 5.27
CA VAL A 677 -43.01 -5.26 5.07
C VAL A 677 -42.08 -4.10 4.71
N ALA A 678 -42.63 -2.96 4.31
CA ALA A 678 -41.85 -1.76 4.03
C ALA A 678 -41.34 -1.12 5.34
N PRO A 679 -40.04 -0.76 5.43
CA PRO A 679 -39.38 -0.42 6.70
C PRO A 679 -39.79 0.93 7.30
N PHE A 680 -40.81 1.63 6.78
CA PHE A 680 -41.10 3.03 7.13
C PHE A 680 -42.22 3.22 8.16
N GLY A 681 -42.81 2.13 8.68
CA GLY A 681 -43.95 2.22 9.61
C GLY A 681 -43.61 2.56 11.07
N SER A 682 -42.33 2.55 11.47
CA SER A 682 -41.88 2.82 12.85
C SER A 682 -40.57 3.61 12.87
N ASN A 683 -40.32 4.36 13.96
CA ASN A 683 -39.06 5.09 14.16
C ASN A 683 -37.82 4.18 14.00
N THR A 684 -37.89 2.95 14.52
CA THR A 684 -36.83 1.94 14.41
C THR A 684 -36.57 1.50 12.96
N GLY A 685 -37.63 1.34 12.17
CA GLY A 685 -37.53 0.98 10.76
C GLY A 685 -36.91 2.10 9.92
N THR A 686 -37.29 3.36 10.18
CA THR A 686 -36.69 4.55 9.54
C THR A 686 -35.20 4.68 9.86
N ILE A 687 -34.80 4.49 11.13
CA ILE A 687 -33.40 4.50 11.56
C ILE A 687 -32.60 3.40 10.85
N SER A 688 -33.16 2.19 10.74
CA SER A 688 -32.53 1.04 10.09
C SER A 688 -32.35 1.27 8.58
N ALA A 689 -33.37 1.82 7.92
CA ALA A 689 -33.33 2.16 6.50
C ALA A 689 -32.29 3.26 6.22
N ALA A 690 -32.29 4.34 7.01
CA ALA A 690 -31.32 5.43 6.88
C ALA A 690 -29.88 4.94 7.09
N SER A 691 -29.65 4.12 8.13
CA SER A 691 -28.32 3.58 8.45
C SER A 691 -27.79 2.66 7.35
N SER A 692 -28.63 1.75 6.87
CA SER A 692 -28.22 0.83 5.82
C SER A 692 -27.95 1.60 4.53
N LEU A 693 -28.78 2.60 4.21
CA LEU A 693 -28.62 3.38 2.97
C LEU A 693 -27.32 4.18 2.99
N ALA A 694 -27.03 4.84 4.10
CA ALA A 694 -25.78 5.57 4.28
C ALA A 694 -24.56 4.65 4.14
N TYR A 695 -24.58 3.47 4.78
CA TYR A 695 -23.52 2.47 4.66
C TYR A 695 -23.36 1.96 3.23
N SER A 696 -24.44 1.50 2.60
CA SER A 696 -24.43 0.91 1.26
C SER A 696 -23.95 1.91 0.20
N LEU A 697 -24.44 3.15 0.24
CA LEU A 697 -23.97 4.20 -0.68
C LEU A 697 -22.49 4.53 -0.43
N TYR A 698 -22.04 4.57 0.83
CA TYR A 698 -20.64 4.80 1.14
C TYR A 698 -19.76 3.65 0.67
N ALA A 699 -20.14 2.39 0.89
CA ALA A 699 -19.37 1.22 0.47
C ALA A 699 -19.24 1.16 -1.07
N VAL A 700 -20.33 1.46 -1.80
CA VAL A 700 -20.30 1.59 -3.27
C VAL A 700 -19.38 2.73 -3.71
N TRP A 701 -19.47 3.89 -3.05
CA TRP A 701 -18.59 5.02 -3.32
C TRP A 701 -17.12 4.70 -3.00
N GLU A 702 -16.85 3.98 -1.92
CA GLU A 702 -15.51 3.58 -1.49
C GLU A 702 -14.84 2.75 -2.58
N LEU A 703 -15.51 1.72 -3.09
CA LEU A 703 -15.02 0.91 -4.21
C LEU A 703 -14.69 1.77 -5.44
N ARG A 704 -15.52 2.75 -5.77
CA ARG A 704 -15.23 3.68 -6.86
C ARG A 704 -14.04 4.58 -6.56
N SER A 705 -13.95 5.09 -5.34
CA SER A 705 -12.89 6.00 -4.90
C SER A 705 -11.53 5.32 -4.90
N LEU A 706 -11.50 4.01 -4.64
CA LEU A 706 -10.31 3.16 -4.73
C LEU A 706 -9.99 2.71 -6.17
N GLY A 707 -10.87 3.00 -7.14
CA GLY A 707 -10.68 2.61 -8.54
C GLY A 707 -11.15 1.19 -8.89
N PHE A 708 -11.69 0.44 -7.92
CA PHE A 708 -12.06 -0.96 -8.06
C PHE A 708 -13.27 -1.19 -8.98
N VAL A 709 -14.07 -0.15 -9.21
CA VAL A 709 -15.21 -0.18 -10.15
C VAL A 709 -15.24 1.11 -10.98
N ARG A 710 -15.84 1.01 -12.17
CA ARG A 710 -16.11 2.19 -13.01
C ARG A 710 -17.25 3.03 -12.42
N THR A 711 -17.29 4.32 -12.76
CA THR A 711 -18.38 5.22 -12.31
C THR A 711 -19.77 4.68 -12.66
N LYS A 712 -19.94 4.12 -13.86
CA LYS A 712 -21.21 3.51 -14.29
C LYS A 712 -21.64 2.36 -13.37
N GLN A 713 -20.71 1.47 -13.02
CA GLN A 713 -20.98 0.35 -12.11
C GLN A 713 -21.35 0.84 -10.70
N ALA A 714 -20.67 1.88 -10.20
CA ALA A 714 -20.99 2.48 -8.91
C ALA A 714 -22.39 3.11 -8.90
N VAL A 715 -22.78 3.84 -9.96
CA VAL A 715 -24.13 4.41 -10.07
C VAL A 715 -25.18 3.30 -10.12
N THR A 716 -24.96 2.25 -10.91
CA THR A 716 -25.86 1.08 -10.94
C THR A 716 -25.95 0.44 -9.56
N GLY A 717 -24.83 0.18 -8.88
CA GLY A 717 -24.81 -0.40 -7.53
C GLY A 717 -25.59 0.44 -6.50
N GLY A 718 -25.48 1.77 -6.56
CA GLY A 718 -26.24 2.68 -5.70
C GLY A 718 -27.76 2.64 -5.98
N LEU A 719 -28.16 2.68 -7.25
CA LEU A 719 -29.57 2.57 -7.66
C LEU A 719 -30.18 1.21 -7.30
N THR A 720 -29.42 0.12 -7.50
CA THR A 720 -29.83 -1.23 -7.11
C THR A 720 -29.99 -1.31 -5.58
N SER A 721 -29.10 -0.70 -4.81
CA SER A 721 -29.22 -0.65 -3.34
C SER A 721 -30.53 0.02 -2.90
N LEU A 722 -30.89 1.15 -3.51
CA LEU A 722 -32.17 1.83 -3.27
C LEU A 722 -33.37 0.94 -3.62
N GLY A 723 -33.32 0.23 -4.75
CA GLY A 723 -34.38 -0.72 -5.14
C GLY A 723 -34.53 -1.88 -4.16
N VAL A 724 -33.42 -2.47 -3.72
CA VAL A 724 -33.41 -3.57 -2.73
C VAL A 724 -33.95 -3.10 -1.38
N LEU A 725 -33.60 -1.89 -0.93
CA LEU A 725 -34.14 -1.32 0.31
C LEU A 725 -35.67 -1.24 0.28
N GLY A 726 -36.24 -0.80 -0.85
CA GLY A 726 -37.69 -0.70 -1.02
C GLY A 726 -38.40 -2.06 -1.10
N LEU A 727 -37.77 -3.08 -1.70
CA LEU A 727 -38.38 -4.39 -1.96
C LEU A 727 -38.16 -5.42 -0.84
N ALA A 728 -36.98 -5.42 -0.23
CA ALA A 728 -36.51 -6.48 0.66
C ALA A 728 -35.99 -5.97 2.02
N GLY A 729 -35.94 -4.64 2.19
CA GLY A 729 -35.60 -4.00 3.45
C GLY A 729 -34.09 -3.86 3.74
N PRO A 730 -33.73 -3.31 4.92
CA PRO A 730 -32.38 -2.87 5.23
C PRO A 730 -31.33 -3.98 5.27
N GLY A 731 -31.66 -5.14 5.85
CA GLY A 731 -30.74 -6.29 5.95
C GLY A 731 -30.38 -6.88 4.59
N ALA A 732 -31.35 -7.02 3.68
CA ALA A 732 -31.12 -7.50 2.32
C ALA A 732 -30.17 -6.57 1.54
N MET A 733 -30.31 -5.26 1.71
CA MET A 733 -29.43 -4.29 1.06
C MET A 733 -27.97 -4.41 1.54
N ILE A 734 -27.73 -4.61 2.84
CA ILE A 734 -26.39 -4.84 3.39
C ILE A 734 -25.80 -6.13 2.83
N ALA A 735 -26.53 -7.24 2.90
CA ALA A 735 -26.07 -8.52 2.36
C ALA A 735 -25.73 -8.42 0.87
N GLY A 736 -26.57 -7.72 0.09
CA GLY A 736 -26.35 -7.52 -1.35
C GLY A 736 -25.10 -6.69 -1.65
N VAL A 737 -24.89 -5.57 -0.94
CA VAL A 737 -23.70 -4.74 -1.13
C VAL A 737 -22.43 -5.44 -0.67
N ASP A 738 -22.45 -6.14 0.46
CA ASP A 738 -21.29 -6.88 0.95
C ASP A 738 -20.93 -8.05 0.02
N TYR A 739 -21.93 -8.80 -0.47
CA TYR A 739 -21.72 -9.82 -1.51
C TYR A 739 -21.07 -9.24 -2.76
N TRP A 740 -21.58 -8.10 -3.24
CA TRP A 740 -21.03 -7.42 -4.41
C TRP A 740 -19.61 -6.92 -4.16
N ARG A 741 -19.34 -6.37 -2.97
CA ARG A 741 -18.01 -5.91 -2.54
C ARG A 741 -16.98 -7.04 -2.57
N GLU A 742 -17.30 -8.21 -2.02
CA GLU A 742 -16.41 -9.38 -2.08
C GLU A 742 -16.18 -9.85 -3.52
N HIS A 743 -17.21 -9.84 -4.35
CA HIS A 743 -17.07 -10.21 -5.76
C HIS A 743 -16.19 -9.24 -6.53
N VAL A 744 -16.36 -7.92 -6.34
CA VAL A 744 -15.53 -6.90 -6.97
C VAL A 744 -14.08 -7.08 -6.55
N ILE A 745 -13.79 -7.11 -5.25
CA ILE A 745 -12.40 -7.13 -4.75
C ILE A 745 -11.67 -8.40 -5.19
N SER A 746 -12.31 -9.57 -5.09
CA SER A 746 -11.70 -10.84 -5.54
C SER A 746 -11.46 -10.89 -7.05
N SER A 747 -12.24 -10.16 -7.85
CA SER A 747 -12.04 -10.08 -9.31
C SER A 747 -10.90 -9.15 -9.74
N LEU A 748 -10.31 -8.39 -8.80
CA LEU A 748 -9.21 -7.46 -9.10
C LEU A 748 -7.86 -8.16 -9.23
N SER A 749 -7.67 -9.32 -8.62
CA SER A 749 -6.41 -10.06 -8.70
C SER A 749 -6.31 -10.69 -10.10
N PRO A 750 -5.44 -10.20 -11.00
CA PRO A 750 -5.34 -10.74 -12.35
C PRO A 750 -4.86 -12.20 -12.29
N ASP A 751 -5.67 -13.10 -12.84
CA ASP A 751 -5.46 -14.54 -12.96
C ASP A 751 -4.54 -15.10 -11.86
N THR A 752 -5.10 -15.29 -10.66
CA THR A 752 -4.65 -16.38 -9.80
C THR A 752 -5.01 -17.67 -10.52
N GLY A 753 -4.34 -17.97 -11.64
CA GLY A 753 -4.37 -19.29 -12.24
C GLY A 753 -4.21 -20.27 -11.09
N LEU A 754 -5.20 -21.14 -10.91
CA LEU A 754 -5.22 -22.15 -9.86
C LEU A 754 -3.79 -22.62 -9.60
N LEU A 755 -3.29 -22.28 -8.40
CA LEU A 755 -1.94 -22.60 -7.94
C LEU A 755 -1.64 -24.09 -8.14
#